data_AF-A0A8K0I976-F1
#
_entry.id   AF-A0A8K0I976-F1
#
_cell.length_a   1.000
_cell.length_b   1.000
_cell.length_c   1.000
_cell.angle_alpha   90.00
_cell.angle_beta   90.00
_cell.angle_gamma   90.00
#
_symmetry.space_group_name_H-M   'P 1'
#
loop_
_entity.id
_entity.type
_entity.pdbx_description
1 polymer ?
#
loop_
_entity_poly.entity_id
_entity_poly.type
_entity_poly.pdbx_seq_one_letter_code
_entity_poly.pdbx_strand_id
1 'polypeptide(L)'
;MAANRNTTVEFSVDPDRYQPPLVDGTIPPNTFTLQASFHLPHLLFTILFDCLSAIAFEQQLLMYLGQLHGFPGAAAPPLLNSPPFLLRSFEFGDLVIMASGKRENEARGHGLGDQNEQVDAAVLHHQNQRLVQQLEAQKAEMHTLEGKFKELREEQDSYDKTLITVNKMWNQLVDDLVLLGVRAGGDLRYLPALDREDLCLEAFASCPPEDTFLYRLLRAGPIEKNEGNGTIKYVQEALALRHSATLDLMKHVQETIAARRAKNDCLAMALHGKLSSEDAIMQVQKLNEYMREVANNMHQAIDILHQKHKQYTHEIDKYLERHSREQSEIKRLSGELEESMAELEESRRKLAILQMQKHGTSVMNASVASAVNGSNSLDKPADRTVGLRELKNSVEEAKTLAASRLSELQEAQEENLNMSKQVEDLQNKLKDDKYIVTSKPYSLLSDKLQQLNMELEQYKGLMESLQAERNHILRREKELNARAESADAAKISLSTYEAKIEELELQIQKFIAERNDLEIKLEEAVQDSGRKDIKDEIHVMASALYKEMEMLETQLNRSKIAARDALKSREEADSLRAILDRKISEHKILSDKCAEQVVEIKSYKAQIEKLEKEKQELQIFLDMYAQECFDTRHASVLLSLFPTYNSRLHKYLNPINDAERSTLISLNL
;
A
#
# COMPACT_ATOMS: atom_id res chain seq x y z
N MET A 1 0.77 61.16 2.08
CA MET A 1 -0.67 60.99 1.74
C MET A 1 -0.86 59.53 1.36
N ALA A 2 -1.56 58.63 2.06
CA ALA A 2 -2.46 58.74 3.21
C ALA A 2 -2.48 57.40 3.99
N ALA A 3 -2.36 57.52 5.33
CA ALA A 3 -3.11 56.82 6.40
C ALA A 3 -3.42 55.31 6.24
N ASN A 4 -2.77 54.40 6.98
CA ASN A 4 -2.87 54.11 8.43
C ASN A 4 -4.29 53.82 8.95
N ARG A 5 -4.62 52.53 9.13
CA ARG A 5 -5.56 52.02 10.14
C ARG A 5 -5.14 50.62 10.61
N ASN A 6 -4.43 50.60 11.73
CA ASN A 6 -4.39 49.46 12.65
C ASN A 6 -5.77 49.29 13.31
N THR A 7 -6.24 48.05 13.37
CA THR A 7 -7.31 47.65 14.29
C THR A 7 -6.85 46.42 15.04
N THR A 8 -6.37 46.67 16.25
CA THR A 8 -6.10 45.70 17.31
C THR A 8 -7.45 45.25 17.88
N VAL A 9 -7.69 43.94 17.95
CA VAL A 9 -8.79 43.37 18.75
C VAL A 9 -8.14 42.58 19.87
N GLU A 10 -8.21 43.13 21.07
CA GLU A 10 -7.92 42.46 22.34
C GLU A 10 -9.02 41.43 22.62
N PHE A 11 -8.64 40.19 22.94
CA PHE A 11 -9.51 39.26 23.65
C PHE A 11 -8.91 39.02 25.03
N SER A 12 -9.63 39.55 26.03
CA SER A 12 -9.40 39.37 27.46
C SER A 12 -9.60 37.91 27.84
N VAL A 13 -8.60 37.33 28.48
CA VAL A 13 -8.66 36.00 29.12
C VAL A 13 -9.24 36.19 30.51
N ASP A 14 -10.31 35.46 30.82
CA ASP A 14 -10.96 35.40 32.13
C ASP A 14 -10.49 34.12 32.85
N PRO A 15 -9.69 34.18 33.94
CA PRO A 15 -9.06 33.01 34.52
C PRO A 15 -9.71 32.64 35.85
N ASP A 16 -10.97 32.19 35.86
CA ASP A 16 -11.59 31.70 37.12
C ASP A 16 -12.78 30.73 36.93
N ARG A 17 -12.61 29.70 36.09
CA ARG A 17 -13.44 28.49 36.15
C ARG A 17 -12.61 27.21 35.98
N TYR A 18 -11.90 26.86 37.05
CA TYR A 18 -11.50 25.49 37.32
C TYR A 18 -12.56 24.81 38.20
N GLN A 19 -13.13 23.71 37.72
CA GLN A 19 -13.26 22.50 38.54
C GLN A 19 -13.32 21.26 37.62
N PRO A 20 -12.39 20.29 37.76
CA PRO A 20 -12.38 19.07 36.97
C PRO A 20 -13.30 18.01 37.59
N PRO A 21 -14.01 17.19 36.81
CA PRO A 21 -14.62 15.98 37.36
C PRO A 21 -13.58 14.87 37.51
N LEU A 22 -13.77 14.09 38.56
CA LEU A 22 -13.01 12.91 38.96
C LEU A 22 -12.70 11.96 37.80
N VAL A 23 -11.48 11.44 37.85
CA VAL A 23 -11.02 10.22 37.18
C VAL A 23 -11.97 9.07 37.51
N ASP A 24 -12.56 8.46 36.48
CA ASP A 24 -12.94 7.05 36.52
C ASP A 24 -12.18 6.32 35.41
N GLY A 25 -11.46 5.29 35.82
CA GLY A 25 -10.49 4.59 35.00
C GLY A 25 -11.18 3.62 34.06
N THR A 26 -11.21 3.95 32.77
CA THR A 26 -11.30 2.96 31.68
C THR A 26 -10.55 3.49 30.47
N ILE A 27 -9.37 2.93 30.23
CA ILE A 27 -8.61 3.12 28.99
C ILE A 27 -9.40 2.39 27.88
N PRO A 28 -9.89 3.06 26.81
CA PRO A 28 -10.47 2.35 25.68
C PRO A 28 -9.33 1.61 24.94
N PRO A 29 -9.54 0.36 24.53
CA PRO A 29 -8.50 -0.39 23.83
C PRO A 29 -8.30 0.18 22.42
N ASN A 30 -7.06 0.54 22.11
CA ASN A 30 -6.45 0.60 20.77
C ASN A 30 -7.40 0.66 19.57
N THR A 31 -7.79 1.86 19.16
CA THR A 31 -8.49 2.13 17.89
C THR A 31 -7.57 2.07 16.65
N PHE A 32 -6.25 1.97 16.82
CA PHE A 32 -5.29 1.94 15.70
C PHE A 32 -5.11 0.57 15.03
N THR A 33 -5.46 -0.54 15.68
CA THR A 33 -5.41 -1.89 15.09
C THR A 33 -6.71 -2.31 14.39
N LEU A 34 -7.80 -1.56 14.57
CA LEU A 34 -9.07 -1.83 13.89
C LEU A 34 -9.17 -1.19 12.51
N GLN A 35 -8.45 -0.09 12.22
CA GLN A 35 -8.56 0.59 10.93
C GLN A 35 -7.92 -0.21 9.77
N ALA A 36 -6.89 -1.01 10.02
CA ALA A 36 -6.34 -1.96 9.05
C ALA A 36 -7.26 -3.17 8.80
N SER A 37 -8.16 -3.47 9.74
CA SER A 37 -9.14 -4.56 9.63
C SER A 37 -10.43 -4.16 8.89
N PHE A 38 -10.69 -2.85 8.72
CA PHE A 38 -11.84 -2.33 7.96
C PHE A 38 -11.57 -2.17 6.45
N HIS A 39 -10.31 -2.14 6.01
CA HIS A 39 -9.98 -2.06 4.58
C HIS A 39 -9.95 -3.41 3.85
N LEU A 40 -9.64 -4.51 4.54
CA LEU A 40 -9.69 -5.84 3.94
C LEU A 40 -11.10 -6.24 3.47
N PRO A 41 -12.18 -6.00 4.26
CA PRO A 41 -13.55 -6.30 3.86
C PRO A 41 -14.00 -5.48 2.65
N HIS A 42 -13.60 -4.20 2.54
CA HIS A 42 -13.99 -3.36 1.41
C HIS A 42 -13.25 -3.78 0.13
N LEU A 43 -11.96 -4.13 0.23
CA LEU A 43 -11.19 -4.67 -0.89
C LEU A 43 -11.71 -6.06 -1.31
N LEU A 44 -12.01 -6.93 -0.34
CA LEU A 44 -12.66 -8.23 -0.59
C LEU A 44 -14.05 -8.06 -1.19
N PHE A 45 -14.84 -7.06 -0.79
CA PHE A 45 -16.16 -6.79 -1.35
C PHE A 45 -16.07 -6.30 -2.79
N THR A 46 -15.09 -5.45 -3.11
CA THR A 46 -14.87 -4.96 -4.47
C THR A 46 -14.40 -6.10 -5.37
N ILE A 47 -13.42 -6.88 -4.92
CA ILE A 47 -12.92 -8.06 -5.64
C ILE A 47 -14.00 -9.15 -5.77
N LEU A 48 -14.81 -9.40 -4.74
CA LEU A 48 -15.93 -10.34 -4.82
C LEU A 48 -17.03 -9.84 -5.77
N PHE A 49 -17.30 -8.55 -5.80
CA PHE A 49 -18.27 -7.95 -6.72
C PHE A 49 -17.78 -8.04 -8.18
N ASP A 50 -16.49 -7.83 -8.41
CA ASP A 50 -15.87 -7.97 -9.74
C ASP A 50 -15.79 -9.45 -10.16
N CYS A 51 -15.46 -10.36 -9.23
CA CYS A 51 -15.52 -11.81 -9.44
C CYS A 51 -16.94 -12.29 -9.77
N LEU A 52 -17.95 -11.82 -9.03
CA LEU A 52 -19.36 -12.18 -9.27
C LEU A 52 -19.87 -11.62 -10.60
N SER A 53 -19.40 -10.44 -11.01
CA SER A 53 -19.73 -9.84 -12.30
C SER A 53 -19.08 -10.60 -13.46
N ALA A 54 -17.85 -11.07 -13.30
CA ALA A 54 -17.15 -11.91 -14.27
C ALA A 54 -17.81 -13.31 -14.40
N ILE A 55 -18.18 -13.93 -13.28
CA ILE A 55 -18.89 -15.22 -13.25
C ILE A 55 -20.30 -15.10 -13.86
N ALA A 56 -21.02 -14.01 -13.57
CA ALA A 56 -22.33 -13.75 -14.18
C ALA A 56 -22.22 -13.58 -15.70
N PHE A 57 -21.16 -12.90 -16.17
CA PHE A 57 -20.88 -12.76 -17.59
C PHE A 57 -20.52 -14.10 -18.25
N GLU A 58 -19.78 -14.97 -17.55
CA GLU A 58 -19.44 -16.32 -18.02
C GLU A 58 -20.66 -17.25 -18.08
N GLN A 59 -21.60 -17.16 -17.12
CA GLN A 59 -22.89 -17.85 -17.20
C GLN A 59 -23.75 -17.33 -18.35
N GLN A 60 -23.68 -16.02 -18.64
CA GLN A 60 -24.34 -15.42 -19.79
C GLN A 60 -23.74 -15.95 -21.11
N LEU A 61 -22.40 -16.06 -21.18
CA LEU A 61 -21.66 -16.49 -22.37
C LEU A 61 -21.80 -18.00 -22.62
N LEU A 62 -21.77 -18.81 -21.57
CA LEU A 62 -22.08 -20.25 -21.61
C LEU A 62 -23.57 -20.51 -21.92
N MET A 63 -24.49 -19.67 -21.45
CA MET A 63 -25.89 -19.73 -21.88
C MET A 63 -26.06 -19.38 -23.36
N TYR A 64 -25.38 -18.34 -23.86
CA TYR A 64 -25.43 -17.96 -25.27
C TYR A 64 -24.83 -19.04 -26.18
N LEU A 65 -23.71 -19.65 -25.77
CA LEU A 65 -23.10 -20.78 -26.48
C LEU A 65 -23.91 -22.09 -26.30
N GLY A 66 -24.63 -22.26 -25.19
CA GLY A 66 -25.53 -23.38 -24.95
C GLY A 66 -26.87 -23.27 -25.69
N GLN A 67 -27.39 -22.05 -25.91
CA GLN A 67 -28.60 -21.78 -26.70
C GLN A 67 -28.40 -22.08 -28.19
N LEU A 68 -27.16 -21.96 -28.70
CA LEU A 68 -26.78 -22.46 -30.02
C LEU A 68 -26.89 -24.00 -30.16
N HIS A 69 -27.03 -24.73 -29.04
CA HIS A 69 -27.10 -26.18 -29.03
C HIS A 69 -28.47 -26.75 -28.61
N GLY A 70 -29.48 -25.91 -28.37
CA GLY A 70 -30.75 -26.30 -27.75
C GLY A 70 -32.02 -25.94 -28.53
N PHE A 71 -32.17 -26.38 -29.78
CA PHE A 71 -33.48 -26.44 -30.46
C PHE A 71 -33.66 -27.79 -31.18
N PRO A 72 -34.53 -28.69 -30.69
CA PRO A 72 -34.96 -29.84 -31.46
C PRO A 72 -36.17 -29.45 -32.33
N GLY A 73 -35.95 -29.38 -33.64
CA GLY A 73 -37.00 -29.57 -34.64
C GLY A 73 -37.78 -28.34 -35.10
N ALA A 74 -37.27 -27.66 -36.13
CA ALA A 74 -38.05 -27.27 -37.32
C ALA A 74 -37.09 -26.79 -38.42
N ALA A 75 -36.99 -27.58 -39.49
CA ALA A 75 -36.45 -27.29 -40.83
C ALA A 75 -35.23 -26.34 -40.93
N ALA A 76 -34.05 -26.93 -41.05
CA ALA A 76 -32.82 -26.26 -41.48
C ALA A 76 -32.91 -25.74 -42.93
N PRO A 77 -32.47 -24.51 -43.22
CA PRO A 77 -31.80 -24.18 -44.47
C PRO A 77 -30.28 -24.39 -44.31
N PRO A 78 -29.57 -24.73 -45.40
CA PRO A 78 -28.25 -25.33 -45.31
C PRO A 78 -27.17 -24.32 -44.91
N LEU A 79 -26.30 -24.79 -44.02
CA LEU A 79 -24.96 -24.23 -43.81
C LEU A 79 -24.28 -24.00 -45.16
N LEU A 80 -23.74 -22.79 -45.36
CA LEU A 80 -22.79 -22.52 -46.43
C LEU A 80 -21.62 -23.49 -46.28
N ASN A 81 -21.60 -24.49 -47.14
CA ASN A 81 -20.34 -24.99 -47.68
C ASN A 81 -19.60 -23.77 -48.23
N SER A 82 -18.43 -23.47 -47.68
CA SER A 82 -17.44 -22.69 -48.42
C SER A 82 -17.13 -23.46 -49.71
N PRO A 83 -17.34 -22.91 -50.91
CA PRO A 83 -16.59 -23.37 -52.07
C PRO A 83 -15.17 -22.79 -51.96
N PRO A 84 -14.16 -23.47 -52.54
CA PRO A 84 -12.80 -22.99 -52.54
C PRO A 84 -12.73 -21.65 -53.26
N PHE A 85 -12.00 -20.69 -52.68
CA PHE A 85 -11.49 -19.53 -53.40
C PHE A 85 -10.62 -20.03 -54.56
N LEU A 86 -11.21 -20.23 -55.72
CA LEU A 86 -10.48 -20.06 -56.97
C LEU A 86 -10.37 -18.55 -57.19
N LEU A 87 -9.15 -18.04 -56.98
CA LEU A 87 -8.65 -16.87 -57.68
C LEU A 87 -8.89 -17.05 -59.19
N ARG A 88 -10.06 -16.64 -59.65
CA ARG A 88 -10.25 -16.25 -61.05
C ARG A 88 -10.18 -14.74 -61.03
N SER A 89 -9.03 -14.24 -61.46
CA SER A 89 -8.79 -12.88 -61.88
C SER A 89 -10.09 -12.28 -62.40
N PHE A 90 -10.60 -11.23 -61.74
CA PHE A 90 -11.55 -10.33 -62.38
C PHE A 90 -10.76 -9.61 -63.48
N GLU A 91 -10.65 -10.27 -64.63
CA GLU A 91 -10.25 -9.60 -65.86
C GLU A 91 -11.27 -8.49 -66.11
N PHE A 92 -10.74 -7.28 -66.24
CA PHE A 92 -11.37 -6.10 -66.79
C PHE A 92 -11.73 -6.33 -68.28
N GLY A 93 -12.45 -7.42 -68.60
CA GLY A 93 -12.68 -7.92 -69.96
C GLY A 93 -14.00 -7.46 -70.58
N ASP A 94 -15.06 -7.30 -69.78
CA ASP A 94 -16.42 -7.21 -70.34
C ASP A 94 -16.98 -5.78 -70.47
N LEU A 95 -16.21 -4.74 -70.11
CA LEU A 95 -16.57 -3.34 -70.37
C LEU A 95 -15.85 -2.73 -71.59
N VAL A 96 -15.06 -3.53 -72.33
CA VAL A 96 -14.33 -3.07 -73.53
C VAL A 96 -14.94 -3.59 -74.84
N ILE A 97 -15.89 -4.52 -74.79
CA ILE A 97 -16.56 -5.07 -75.98
C ILE A 97 -17.86 -4.31 -76.31
N MET A 98 -17.82 -2.98 -76.29
CA MET A 98 -18.78 -2.16 -77.05
C MET A 98 -18.15 -0.97 -77.77
N ALA A 99 -16.82 -0.80 -77.69
CA ALA A 99 -16.12 0.36 -78.25
C ALA A 99 -15.07 0.02 -79.35
N SER A 100 -14.98 -1.21 -79.83
CA SER A 100 -14.03 -1.54 -80.92
C SER A 100 -14.72 -2.25 -82.07
N GLY A 101 -14.95 -1.50 -83.15
CA GLY A 101 -15.35 -2.05 -84.43
C GLY A 101 -14.24 -2.97 -84.96
N LYS A 102 -14.52 -4.27 -85.04
CA LYS A 102 -13.68 -5.23 -85.76
C LYS A 102 -14.55 -6.05 -86.70
N ARG A 103 -14.32 -5.79 -88.00
CA ARG A 103 -14.77 -6.60 -89.13
C ARG A 103 -14.19 -8.00 -88.98
N GLU A 104 -15.04 -9.02 -88.99
CA GLU A 104 -14.63 -10.38 -89.34
C GLU A 104 -15.56 -10.91 -90.42
N ASN A 105 -14.95 -11.17 -91.58
CA ASN A 105 -15.56 -11.82 -92.72
C ASN A 105 -15.63 -13.32 -92.43
N GLU A 106 -16.81 -13.92 -92.45
CA GLU A 106 -16.95 -15.32 -92.83
C GLU A 106 -18.07 -15.47 -93.87
N ALA A 107 -17.66 -16.02 -95.00
CA ALA A 107 -18.49 -16.33 -96.13
C ALA A 107 -19.29 -17.61 -95.88
N ARG A 108 -20.61 -17.55 -96.09
CA ARG A 108 -21.39 -18.63 -96.71
C ARG A 108 -22.70 -18.06 -97.26
N GLY A 109 -22.86 -18.19 -98.56
CA GLY A 109 -23.95 -17.61 -99.32
C GLY A 109 -25.23 -18.45 -99.33
N HIS A 110 -26.32 -17.71 -99.59
CA HIS A 110 -27.62 -18.01 -100.21
C HIS A 110 -28.60 -17.07 -99.50
N GLY A 111 -29.34 -16.16 -100.10
CA GLY A 111 -29.76 -15.96 -101.48
C GLY A 111 -31.19 -15.39 -101.37
N LEU A 112 -31.36 -14.12 -101.77
CA LEU A 112 -32.62 -13.45 -102.12
C LEU A 112 -33.78 -13.49 -101.10
N GLY A 113 -34.10 -12.32 -100.55
CA GLY A 113 -35.36 -12.13 -99.81
C GLY A 113 -35.45 -10.76 -99.18
N ASP A 114 -35.91 -9.80 -99.97
CA ASP A 114 -36.32 -8.46 -99.58
C ASP A 114 -37.38 -8.53 -98.46
N GLN A 115 -36.95 -8.48 -97.20
CA GLN A 115 -37.79 -8.11 -96.07
C GLN A 115 -36.97 -7.19 -95.18
N ASN A 116 -37.21 -5.90 -95.36
CA ASN A 116 -37.04 -4.90 -94.33
C ASN A 116 -37.93 -5.32 -93.15
N GLU A 117 -37.47 -6.27 -92.33
CA GLU A 117 -37.95 -6.43 -90.96
C GLU A 117 -37.53 -5.14 -90.26
N GLN A 118 -38.38 -4.14 -90.42
CA GLN A 118 -38.39 -2.93 -89.63
C GLN A 118 -38.57 -3.41 -88.20
N VAL A 119 -37.44 -3.70 -87.53
CA VAL A 119 -37.42 -4.07 -86.11
C VAL A 119 -38.18 -2.96 -85.42
N ASP A 120 -39.38 -3.30 -84.96
CA ASP A 120 -40.34 -2.31 -84.50
C ASP A 120 -39.67 -1.54 -83.36
N ALA A 121 -39.37 -0.27 -83.59
CA ALA A 121 -38.63 0.57 -82.65
C ALA A 121 -39.35 0.62 -81.30
N ALA A 122 -40.67 0.42 -81.30
CA ALA A 122 -41.48 0.29 -80.09
C ALA A 122 -41.15 -0.99 -79.29
N VAL A 123 -40.90 -2.12 -79.96
CA VAL A 123 -40.52 -3.41 -79.32
C VAL A 123 -39.12 -3.32 -78.71
N LEU A 124 -38.16 -2.73 -79.43
CA LEU A 124 -36.81 -2.48 -78.90
C LEU A 124 -36.82 -1.48 -77.74
N HIS A 125 -37.61 -0.41 -77.84
CA HIS A 125 -37.76 0.56 -76.75
C HIS A 125 -38.35 -0.10 -75.50
N HIS A 126 -39.37 -0.94 -75.66
CA HIS A 126 -39.97 -1.70 -74.57
C HIS A 126 -38.99 -2.71 -73.94
N GLN A 127 -38.20 -3.41 -74.75
CA GLN A 127 -37.16 -4.33 -74.25
C GLN A 127 -36.06 -3.59 -73.49
N ASN A 128 -35.58 -2.45 -74.01
CA ASN A 128 -34.59 -1.62 -73.32
C ASN A 128 -35.15 -1.05 -72.01
N GLN A 129 -36.42 -0.61 -72.00
CA GLN A 129 -37.06 -0.13 -70.78
C GLN A 129 -37.19 -1.23 -69.74
N ARG A 130 -37.48 -2.47 -70.15
CA ARG A 130 -37.52 -3.64 -69.26
C ARG A 130 -36.14 -3.97 -68.68
N LEU A 131 -35.08 -3.91 -69.49
CA LEU A 131 -33.71 -4.12 -69.03
C LEU A 131 -33.27 -3.03 -68.05
N VAL A 132 -33.61 -1.77 -68.31
CA VAL A 132 -33.35 -0.66 -67.37
C VAL A 132 -34.05 -0.88 -66.04
N GLN A 133 -35.33 -1.28 -66.04
CA GLN A 133 -36.06 -1.60 -64.81
C GLN A 133 -35.43 -2.78 -64.04
N GLN A 134 -34.95 -3.82 -64.75
CA GLN A 134 -34.24 -4.93 -64.12
C GLN A 134 -32.90 -4.51 -63.52
N LEU A 135 -32.16 -3.63 -64.19
CA LEU A 135 -30.89 -3.09 -63.71
C LEU A 135 -31.10 -2.19 -62.50
N GLU A 136 -32.12 -1.33 -62.51
CA GLU A 136 -32.52 -0.51 -61.37
C GLU A 136 -32.93 -1.36 -60.17
N ALA A 137 -33.69 -2.44 -60.38
CA ALA A 137 -34.06 -3.39 -59.33
C ALA A 137 -32.84 -4.10 -58.73
N GLN A 138 -31.90 -4.59 -59.55
CA GLN A 138 -30.66 -5.22 -59.09
C GLN A 138 -29.78 -4.23 -58.32
N LYS A 139 -29.69 -2.98 -58.77
CA LYS A 139 -28.94 -1.93 -58.09
C LYS A 139 -29.54 -1.61 -56.71
N ALA A 140 -30.87 -1.59 -56.59
CA ALA A 140 -31.54 -1.40 -55.31
C ALA A 140 -31.31 -2.58 -54.35
N GLU A 141 -31.32 -3.82 -54.86
CA GLU A 141 -31.01 -5.02 -54.07
C GLU A 141 -29.55 -5.02 -53.60
N MET A 142 -28.61 -4.65 -54.48
CA MET A 142 -27.19 -4.50 -54.14
C MET A 142 -26.98 -3.46 -53.03
N HIS A 143 -27.60 -2.28 -53.12
CA HIS A 143 -27.51 -1.26 -52.06
C HIS A 143 -28.12 -1.74 -50.74
N THR A 144 -29.17 -2.55 -50.79
CA THR A 144 -29.77 -3.15 -49.58
C THR A 144 -28.82 -4.16 -48.94
N LEU A 145 -28.14 -4.99 -49.74
CA LEU A 145 -27.14 -5.95 -49.25
C LEU A 145 -25.89 -5.25 -48.73
N GLU A 146 -25.42 -4.18 -49.38
CA GLU A 146 -24.32 -3.33 -48.89
C GLU A 146 -24.67 -2.73 -47.52
N GLY A 147 -25.92 -2.26 -47.34
CA GLY A 147 -26.43 -1.78 -46.05
C GLY A 147 -26.35 -2.86 -44.96
N LYS A 148 -26.89 -4.06 -45.22
CA LYS A 148 -26.83 -5.19 -44.28
C LYS A 148 -25.39 -5.62 -43.97
N PHE A 149 -24.50 -5.59 -44.95
CA PHE A 149 -23.10 -5.94 -44.75
C PHE A 149 -22.38 -4.92 -43.88
N LYS A 150 -22.71 -3.64 -44.03
CA LYS A 150 -22.21 -2.58 -43.15
C LYS A 150 -22.72 -2.74 -41.72
N GLU A 151 -24.01 -3.03 -41.53
CA GLU A 151 -24.59 -3.31 -40.21
C GLU A 151 -23.90 -4.49 -39.51
N LEU A 152 -23.72 -5.62 -40.21
CA LEU A 152 -23.01 -6.78 -39.66
C LEU A 152 -21.55 -6.47 -39.30
N ARG A 153 -20.88 -5.63 -40.07
CA ARG A 153 -19.51 -5.19 -39.77
C ARG A 153 -19.47 -4.33 -38.50
N GLU A 154 -20.42 -3.41 -38.34
CA GLU A 154 -20.53 -2.57 -37.14
C GLU A 154 -20.87 -3.41 -35.89
N GLU A 155 -21.74 -4.41 -36.02
CA GLU A 155 -22.03 -5.37 -34.95
C GLU A 155 -20.79 -6.22 -34.58
N GLN A 156 -20.05 -6.71 -35.57
CA GLN A 156 -18.80 -7.46 -35.35
C GLN A 156 -17.76 -6.58 -34.64
N ASP A 157 -17.57 -5.33 -35.08
CA ASP A 157 -16.65 -4.39 -34.43
C ASP A 157 -17.05 -4.11 -32.98
N SER A 158 -18.35 -4.05 -32.69
CA SER A 158 -18.88 -3.90 -31.33
C SER A 158 -18.59 -5.13 -30.47
N TYR A 159 -18.79 -6.32 -31.02
CA TYR A 159 -18.48 -7.59 -30.36
C TYR A 159 -16.99 -7.73 -30.05
N ASP A 160 -16.12 -7.42 -31.01
CA ASP A 160 -14.67 -7.49 -30.85
C ASP A 160 -14.19 -6.52 -29.76
N LYS A 161 -14.70 -5.29 -29.74
CA LYS A 161 -14.42 -4.32 -28.65
C LYS A 161 -14.83 -4.85 -27.28
N THR A 162 -15.99 -5.51 -27.21
CA THR A 162 -16.49 -6.11 -25.97
C THR A 162 -15.56 -7.23 -25.49
N LEU A 163 -15.15 -8.12 -26.40
CA LEU A 163 -14.29 -9.26 -26.05
C LEU A 163 -12.85 -8.81 -25.70
N ILE A 164 -12.32 -7.75 -26.34
CA ILE A 164 -11.05 -7.10 -25.93
C ILE A 164 -11.15 -6.61 -24.49
N THR A 165 -12.26 -5.94 -24.16
CA THR A 165 -12.49 -5.38 -22.83
C THR A 165 -12.58 -6.49 -21.78
N VAL A 166 -13.32 -7.57 -22.06
CA VAL A 166 -13.43 -8.73 -21.17
C VAL A 166 -12.07 -9.40 -20.94
N ASN A 167 -11.26 -9.56 -21.99
CA ASN A 167 -9.91 -10.13 -21.86
C ASN A 167 -9.02 -9.29 -20.93
N LYS A 168 -9.08 -7.96 -21.08
CA LYS A 168 -8.33 -7.01 -20.26
C LYS A 168 -8.76 -7.09 -18.80
N MET A 169 -10.06 -7.11 -18.54
CA MET A 169 -10.60 -7.24 -17.17
C MET A 169 -10.20 -8.58 -16.53
N TRP A 170 -10.20 -9.66 -17.29
CA TRP A 170 -9.79 -10.96 -16.76
C TRP A 170 -8.29 -11.03 -16.47
N ASN A 171 -7.44 -10.45 -17.32
CA ASN A 171 -6.00 -10.36 -17.04
C ASN A 171 -5.76 -9.56 -15.75
N GLN A 172 -6.43 -8.42 -15.60
CA GLN A 172 -6.40 -7.62 -14.37
C GLN A 172 -6.84 -8.43 -13.15
N LEU A 173 -7.93 -9.19 -13.26
CA LEU A 173 -8.40 -10.06 -12.17
C LEU A 173 -7.32 -11.07 -11.75
N VAL A 174 -6.67 -11.72 -12.72
CA VAL A 174 -5.60 -12.68 -12.40
C VAL A 174 -4.42 -11.98 -11.74
N ASP A 175 -4.01 -10.81 -12.23
CA ASP A 175 -2.91 -10.05 -11.65
C ASP A 175 -3.23 -9.60 -10.21
N ASP A 176 -4.46 -9.14 -9.96
CA ASP A 176 -4.95 -8.75 -8.63
C ASP A 176 -5.00 -9.94 -7.69
N LEU A 177 -5.42 -11.13 -8.16
CA LEU A 177 -5.42 -12.36 -7.37
C LEU A 177 -3.99 -12.79 -7.00
N VAL A 178 -3.02 -12.67 -7.90
CA VAL A 178 -1.62 -12.95 -7.60
C VAL A 178 -1.09 -11.98 -6.55
N LEU A 179 -1.32 -10.67 -6.72
CA LEU A 179 -0.89 -9.63 -5.78
C LEU A 179 -1.55 -9.82 -4.41
N LEU A 180 -2.83 -10.19 -4.37
CA LEU A 180 -3.55 -10.49 -3.13
C LEU A 180 -2.96 -11.72 -2.42
N GLY A 181 -2.60 -12.76 -3.18
CA GLY A 181 -1.90 -13.94 -2.66
C GLY A 181 -0.56 -13.59 -2.02
N VAL A 182 0.25 -12.77 -2.70
CA VAL A 182 1.54 -12.27 -2.17
C VAL A 182 1.32 -11.45 -0.89
N ARG A 183 0.32 -10.55 -0.88
CA ARG A 183 -0.02 -9.73 0.29
C ARG A 183 -0.51 -10.55 1.48
N ALA A 184 -1.18 -11.67 1.23
CA ALA A 184 -1.61 -12.61 2.26
C ALA A 184 -0.45 -13.46 2.82
N GLY A 185 0.76 -13.34 2.25
CA GLY A 185 1.93 -14.13 2.62
C GLY A 185 1.96 -15.52 1.96
N GLY A 186 1.38 -15.63 0.76
CA GLY A 186 1.40 -16.84 -0.07
C GLY A 186 2.73 -17.07 -0.77
N ASP A 187 2.87 -18.26 -1.35
CA ASP A 187 4.07 -18.71 -2.07
C ASP A 187 4.21 -17.98 -3.43
N LEU A 188 5.45 -17.79 -3.87
CA LEU A 188 5.84 -17.04 -5.06
C LEU A 188 5.53 -17.76 -6.39
N ARG A 189 4.97 -18.98 -6.32
CA ARG A 189 4.71 -19.86 -7.48
C ARG A 189 3.89 -19.23 -8.60
N TYR A 190 3.05 -18.24 -8.26
CA TYR A 190 2.18 -17.57 -9.23
C TYR A 190 2.71 -16.19 -9.68
N LEU A 191 3.85 -15.71 -9.15
CA LEU A 191 4.49 -14.48 -9.62
C LEU A 191 4.82 -14.46 -11.12
N PRO A 192 5.25 -15.57 -11.76
CA PRO A 192 5.46 -15.59 -13.20
C PRO A 192 4.18 -15.31 -14.02
N ALA A 193 2.99 -15.42 -13.42
CA ALA A 193 1.75 -15.02 -14.09
C ALA A 193 1.62 -13.50 -14.25
N LEU A 194 2.34 -12.70 -13.43
CA LEU A 194 2.50 -11.25 -13.63
C LEU A 194 3.49 -10.93 -14.75
N ASP A 195 4.42 -11.86 -15.06
CA ASP A 195 5.36 -11.75 -16.17
C ASP A 195 4.77 -12.27 -17.48
N ARG A 196 3.47 -12.04 -17.72
CA ARG A 196 2.90 -12.30 -19.03
C ARG A 196 3.59 -11.41 -20.07
N GLU A 197 4.21 -12.02 -21.07
CA GLU A 197 4.52 -11.33 -22.32
C GLU A 197 3.19 -11.01 -23.01
N ASP A 198 2.78 -9.75 -22.94
CA ASP A 198 1.92 -9.16 -23.95
C ASP A 198 2.73 -9.19 -25.25
N LEU A 199 2.67 -10.30 -25.98
CA LEU A 199 3.29 -10.42 -27.29
C LEU A 199 2.72 -9.29 -28.16
N CYS A 200 3.56 -8.28 -28.32
CA CYS A 200 3.36 -7.17 -29.23
C CYS A 200 2.99 -7.71 -30.62
N LEU A 201 2.16 -6.91 -31.29
CA LEU A 201 1.61 -7.07 -32.64
C LEU A 201 2.54 -7.66 -33.72
N GLU A 202 3.86 -7.70 -33.52
CA GLU A 202 4.86 -8.12 -34.51
C GLU A 202 4.83 -9.64 -34.82
N ALA A 203 4.40 -10.50 -33.89
CA ALA A 203 4.33 -11.95 -34.14
C ALA A 203 3.09 -12.38 -34.98
N PHE A 204 2.12 -11.48 -35.19
CA PHE A 204 0.85 -11.79 -35.86
C PHE A 204 0.82 -11.40 -37.34
N ALA A 205 1.94 -10.93 -37.91
CA ALA A 205 2.02 -10.49 -39.30
C ALA A 205 1.75 -11.59 -40.35
N SER A 206 1.64 -12.87 -39.94
CA SER A 206 1.42 -14.01 -40.85
C SER A 206 0.04 -14.66 -40.76
N CYS A 207 -0.90 -14.17 -39.95
CA CYS A 207 -2.24 -14.77 -39.82
C CYS A 207 -3.35 -13.95 -40.51
N PRO A 208 -4.40 -14.59 -41.06
CA PRO A 208 -5.59 -13.91 -41.58
C PRO A 208 -6.31 -13.10 -40.49
N PRO A 209 -6.96 -11.95 -40.83
CA PRO A 209 -7.65 -11.09 -39.88
C PRO A 209 -8.70 -11.81 -39.03
N GLU A 210 -9.37 -12.82 -39.60
CA GLU A 210 -10.47 -13.56 -38.99
C GLU A 210 -10.03 -14.42 -37.79
N ASP A 211 -8.78 -14.89 -37.82
CA ASP A 211 -8.20 -15.78 -36.80
C ASP A 211 -7.42 -15.00 -35.72
N THR A 212 -7.03 -13.77 -36.04
CA THR A 212 -6.09 -12.97 -35.27
C THR A 212 -6.60 -12.64 -33.86
N PHE A 213 -7.92 -12.58 -33.67
CA PHE A 213 -8.52 -12.17 -32.41
C PHE A 213 -8.62 -13.31 -31.38
N LEU A 214 -9.03 -14.51 -31.82
CA LEU A 214 -9.12 -15.69 -30.95
C LEU A 214 -7.74 -16.21 -30.53
N TYR A 215 -6.73 -16.14 -31.43
CA TYR A 215 -5.34 -16.45 -31.08
C TYR A 215 -4.76 -15.47 -30.05
N ARG A 216 -5.11 -14.17 -30.14
CA ARG A 216 -4.73 -13.16 -29.14
C ARG A 216 -5.39 -13.39 -27.77
N LEU A 217 -6.59 -13.98 -27.73
CA LEU A 217 -7.36 -14.20 -26.51
C LEU A 217 -6.87 -15.40 -25.67
N LEU A 218 -6.31 -16.42 -26.33
CA LEU A 218 -6.11 -17.76 -25.74
C LEU A 218 -4.65 -18.15 -25.50
N ARG A 219 -3.70 -17.27 -25.84
CA ARG A 219 -2.27 -17.43 -25.52
C ARG A 219 -1.70 -18.80 -25.90
N ALA A 220 -1.87 -19.23 -27.14
CA ALA A 220 -1.06 -20.32 -27.68
C ALA A 220 -0.47 -19.97 -29.04
N GLY A 221 0.73 -20.50 -29.27
CA GLY A 221 1.45 -20.38 -30.54
C GLY A 221 0.66 -20.93 -31.73
N PRO A 222 1.17 -20.73 -32.95
CA PRO A 222 0.44 -21.04 -34.18
C PRO A 222 0.11 -22.54 -34.23
N ILE A 223 -1.18 -22.86 -34.33
CA ILE A 223 -1.68 -24.24 -34.47
C ILE A 223 -1.64 -24.63 -35.95
N GLU A 224 -1.16 -25.84 -36.21
CA GLU A 224 -1.25 -26.49 -37.52
C GLU A 224 -2.72 -26.56 -37.97
N LYS A 225 -3.00 -25.94 -39.11
CA LYS A 225 -4.32 -25.86 -39.72
C LYS A 225 -4.94 -27.26 -39.82
N ASN A 226 -6.02 -27.50 -39.10
CA ASN A 226 -6.87 -28.66 -39.34
C ASN A 226 -8.34 -28.25 -39.42
N GLU A 227 -9.04 -28.85 -40.37
CA GLU A 227 -10.26 -28.37 -41.00
C GLU A 227 -11.45 -28.17 -40.04
N GLY A 228 -12.11 -27.01 -40.18
CA GLY A 228 -13.56 -26.77 -40.00
C GLY A 228 -14.16 -26.81 -38.59
N ASN A 229 -13.70 -27.68 -37.69
CA ASN A 229 -14.33 -27.93 -36.38
C ASN A 229 -13.33 -27.91 -35.21
N GLY A 230 -12.02 -27.80 -35.49
CA GLY A 230 -10.97 -27.76 -34.48
C GLY A 230 -10.90 -26.44 -33.72
N THR A 231 -11.18 -25.31 -34.39
CA THR A 231 -11.01 -23.96 -33.81
C THR A 231 -11.97 -23.69 -32.66
N ILE A 232 -13.27 -24.03 -32.80
CA ILE A 232 -14.26 -23.80 -31.74
C ILE A 232 -13.98 -24.68 -30.52
N LYS A 233 -13.63 -25.96 -30.75
CA LYS A 233 -13.28 -26.89 -29.67
C LYS A 233 -12.03 -26.44 -28.93
N TYR A 234 -11.02 -26.00 -29.67
CA TYR A 234 -9.79 -25.44 -29.11
C TYR A 234 -10.05 -24.18 -28.26
N VAL A 235 -10.90 -23.27 -28.75
CA VAL A 235 -11.30 -22.06 -28.01
C VAL A 235 -11.98 -22.43 -26.69
N GLN A 236 -12.89 -23.41 -26.72
CA GLN A 236 -13.58 -23.89 -25.55
C GLN A 236 -12.62 -24.55 -24.53
N GLU A 237 -11.67 -25.36 -25.00
CA GLU A 237 -10.65 -25.99 -24.16
C GLU A 237 -9.71 -24.96 -23.51
N ALA A 238 -9.26 -23.96 -24.27
CA ALA A 238 -8.40 -22.91 -23.76
C ALA A 238 -9.12 -21.96 -22.77
N LEU A 239 -10.40 -21.67 -22.99
CA LEU A 239 -11.24 -20.96 -22.01
C LEU A 239 -11.44 -21.79 -20.74
N ALA A 240 -11.73 -23.09 -20.86
CA ALA A 240 -11.87 -23.98 -19.72
C ALA A 240 -10.58 -24.09 -18.90
N LEU A 241 -9.42 -24.17 -19.56
CA LEU A 241 -8.11 -24.17 -18.91
C LEU A 241 -7.84 -22.85 -18.16
N ARG A 242 -8.13 -21.71 -18.80
CA ARG A 242 -7.98 -20.38 -18.20
C ARG A 242 -8.89 -20.21 -16.98
N HIS A 243 -10.14 -20.67 -17.06
CA HIS A 243 -11.08 -20.68 -15.95
C HIS A 243 -10.59 -21.57 -14.80
N SER A 244 -10.18 -22.81 -15.09
CA SER A 244 -9.62 -23.73 -14.08
C SER A 244 -8.39 -23.13 -13.38
N ALA A 245 -7.45 -22.57 -14.14
CA ALA A 245 -6.25 -21.95 -13.58
C ALA A 245 -6.58 -20.74 -12.69
N THR A 246 -7.59 -19.95 -13.06
CA THR A 246 -8.05 -18.81 -12.27
C THR A 246 -8.72 -19.30 -10.97
N LEU A 247 -9.55 -20.34 -11.03
CA LEU A 247 -10.15 -20.95 -9.84
C LEU A 247 -9.11 -21.57 -8.90
N ASP A 248 -8.11 -22.26 -9.43
CA ASP A 248 -7.03 -22.82 -8.63
C ASP A 248 -6.24 -21.71 -7.91
N LEU A 249 -5.99 -20.59 -8.58
CA LEU A 249 -5.39 -19.41 -7.97
C LEU A 249 -6.29 -18.83 -6.86
N MET A 250 -7.59 -18.66 -7.10
CA MET A 250 -8.53 -18.18 -6.08
C MET A 250 -8.56 -19.09 -4.85
N LYS A 251 -8.59 -20.41 -5.07
CA LYS A 251 -8.53 -21.41 -3.99
C LYS A 251 -7.24 -21.28 -3.20
N HIS A 252 -6.10 -21.12 -3.88
CA HIS A 252 -4.82 -20.92 -3.22
C HIS A 252 -4.78 -19.64 -2.36
N VAL A 253 -5.33 -18.54 -2.86
CA VAL A 253 -5.48 -17.29 -2.10
C VAL A 253 -6.35 -17.51 -0.86
N GLN A 254 -7.48 -18.19 -1.02
CA GLN A 254 -8.38 -18.51 0.08
C GLN A 254 -7.69 -19.37 1.17
N GLU A 255 -6.97 -20.42 0.77
CA GLU A 255 -6.20 -21.28 1.67
C GLU A 255 -5.11 -20.49 2.39
N THR A 256 -4.41 -19.60 1.68
CA THR A 256 -3.39 -18.71 2.25
C THR A 256 -3.99 -17.77 3.30
N ILE A 257 -5.12 -17.14 2.99
CA ILE A 257 -5.84 -16.27 3.93
C ILE A 257 -6.33 -17.06 5.15
N ALA A 258 -6.85 -18.27 4.95
CA ALA A 258 -7.30 -19.12 6.05
C ALA A 258 -6.14 -19.55 6.95
N ALA A 259 -5.02 -19.98 6.36
CA ALA A 259 -3.79 -20.31 7.09
C ALA A 259 -3.24 -19.08 7.85
N ARG A 260 -3.32 -17.90 7.24
CA ARG A 260 -2.94 -16.63 7.86
C ARG A 260 -3.83 -16.29 9.05
N ARG A 261 -5.15 -16.42 8.91
CA ARG A 261 -6.11 -16.20 9.98
C ARG A 261 -5.86 -17.16 11.14
N ALA A 262 -5.72 -18.46 10.87
CA ALA A 262 -5.43 -19.46 11.91
C ALA A 262 -4.14 -19.16 12.67
N LYS A 263 -3.06 -18.77 11.97
CA LYS A 263 -1.80 -18.35 12.63
C LYS A 263 -1.98 -17.10 13.48
N ASN A 264 -2.75 -16.12 13.02
CA ASN A 264 -3.04 -14.89 13.77
C ASN A 264 -3.88 -15.18 15.03
N ASP A 265 -4.87 -16.08 14.91
CA ASP A 265 -5.69 -16.53 16.04
C ASP A 265 -4.84 -17.30 17.06
N CYS A 266 -3.91 -18.15 16.62
CA CYS A 266 -2.93 -18.81 17.50
C CYS A 266 -2.05 -17.81 18.24
N LEU A 267 -1.58 -16.76 17.57
CA LEU A 267 -0.79 -15.68 18.19
C LEU A 267 -1.63 -14.86 19.17
N ALA A 268 -2.87 -14.53 18.83
CA ALA A 268 -3.78 -13.79 19.71
C ALA A 268 -4.10 -14.61 20.98
N MET A 269 -4.34 -15.91 20.85
CA MET A 269 -4.53 -16.82 21.98
C MET A 269 -3.26 -16.92 22.84
N ALA A 270 -2.08 -17.00 22.22
CA ALA A 270 -0.82 -17.01 22.94
C ALA A 270 -0.63 -15.71 23.73
N LEU A 271 -0.82 -14.55 23.11
CA LEU A 271 -0.67 -13.23 23.72
C LEU A 271 -1.70 -12.92 24.82
N HIS A 272 -2.89 -13.51 24.75
CA HIS A 272 -3.91 -13.37 25.78
C HIS A 272 -3.71 -14.33 26.97
N GLY A 273 -2.89 -15.36 26.81
CA GLY A 273 -2.44 -16.21 27.91
C GLY A 273 -1.41 -15.50 28.80
N LYS A 274 -1.22 -15.99 30.04
CA LYS A 274 -0.05 -15.61 30.85
C LYS A 274 1.21 -16.23 30.24
N LEU A 275 1.78 -15.58 29.24
CA LEU A 275 3.08 -15.96 28.69
C LEU A 275 4.18 -15.64 29.70
N SER A 276 5.15 -16.55 29.80
CA SER A 276 6.47 -16.22 30.34
C SER A 276 7.10 -15.08 29.52
N SER A 277 7.96 -14.27 30.14
CA SER A 277 8.81 -13.30 29.45
C SER A 277 9.53 -13.93 28.24
N GLU A 278 10.04 -15.14 28.42
CA GLU A 278 10.82 -15.88 27.41
C GLU A 278 9.94 -16.39 26.26
N ASP A 279 8.73 -16.86 26.57
CA ASP A 279 7.74 -17.27 25.57
C ASP A 279 7.22 -16.07 24.77
N ALA A 280 7.04 -14.91 25.41
CA ALA A 280 6.64 -13.69 24.73
C ALA A 280 7.72 -13.22 23.74
N ILE A 281 9.00 -13.27 24.13
CA ILE A 281 10.13 -12.95 23.25
C ILE A 281 10.16 -13.90 22.04
N MET A 282 9.98 -15.21 22.25
CA MET A 282 9.95 -16.20 21.17
C MET A 282 8.79 -15.94 20.18
N GLN A 283 7.60 -15.59 20.68
CA GLN A 283 6.45 -15.29 19.81
C GLN A 283 6.65 -14.00 19.00
N VAL A 284 7.25 -12.97 19.59
CA VAL A 284 7.60 -11.72 18.89
C VAL A 284 8.64 -11.98 17.80
N GLN A 285 9.66 -12.80 18.07
CA GLN A 285 10.66 -13.19 17.06
C GLN A 285 10.02 -13.94 15.89
N LYS A 286 9.12 -14.90 16.18
CA LYS A 286 8.37 -15.64 15.15
C LYS A 286 7.48 -14.73 14.30
N LEU A 287 6.86 -13.71 14.90
CA LEU A 287 6.10 -12.69 14.17
C LEU A 287 7.02 -11.84 13.28
N ASN A 288 8.19 -11.43 13.78
CA ASN A 288 9.16 -10.67 13.01
C ASN A 288 9.73 -11.44 11.80
N GLU A 289 10.06 -12.72 11.97
CA GLU A 289 10.50 -13.59 10.88
C GLU A 289 9.42 -13.72 9.79
N TYR A 290 8.17 -13.89 10.21
CA TYR A 290 7.04 -13.93 9.30
C TYR A 290 6.83 -12.59 8.57
N MET A 291 6.87 -11.45 9.28
CA MET A 291 6.74 -10.13 8.66
C MET A 291 7.85 -9.85 7.66
N ARG A 292 9.06 -10.36 7.93
CA ARG A 292 10.20 -10.31 7.02
C ARG A 292 9.95 -11.12 5.74
N GLU A 293 9.35 -12.31 5.86
CA GLU A 293 8.98 -13.14 4.70
C GLU A 293 7.95 -12.41 3.80
N VAL A 294 6.89 -11.84 4.37
CA VAL A 294 5.90 -11.05 3.60
C VAL A 294 6.54 -9.83 2.95
N ALA A 295 7.41 -9.12 3.65
CA ALA A 295 8.11 -7.95 3.12
C ALA A 295 9.06 -8.32 1.97
N ASN A 296 9.73 -9.47 2.05
CA ASN A 296 10.58 -9.98 0.97
C ASN A 296 9.76 -10.39 -0.25
N ASN A 297 8.63 -11.07 -0.04
CA ASN A 297 7.73 -11.47 -1.14
C ASN A 297 7.15 -10.24 -1.85
N MET A 298 6.77 -9.20 -1.10
CA MET A 298 6.33 -7.92 -1.68
C MET A 298 7.44 -7.22 -2.46
N HIS A 299 8.68 -7.19 -1.96
CA HIS A 299 9.81 -6.61 -2.69
C HIS A 299 9.98 -7.27 -4.06
N GLN A 300 9.93 -8.60 -4.14
CA GLN A 300 10.05 -9.32 -5.40
C GLN A 300 8.90 -9.00 -6.38
N ALA A 301 7.66 -8.90 -5.88
CA ALA A 301 6.53 -8.50 -6.71
C ALA A 301 6.70 -7.07 -7.24
N ILE A 302 7.18 -6.15 -6.41
CA ILE A 302 7.47 -4.76 -6.79
C ILE A 302 8.58 -4.71 -7.84
N ASP A 303 9.63 -5.50 -7.70
CA ASP A 303 10.73 -5.55 -8.67
C ASP A 303 10.26 -6.00 -10.06
N ILE A 304 9.41 -7.04 -10.12
CA ILE A 304 8.79 -7.51 -11.37
C ILE A 304 7.92 -6.41 -11.98
N LEU A 305 7.07 -5.75 -11.18
CA LEU A 305 6.21 -4.67 -11.65
C LEU A 305 7.00 -3.45 -12.14
N HIS A 306 8.08 -3.06 -11.45
CA HIS A 306 8.96 -1.99 -11.88
C HIS A 306 9.66 -2.33 -13.20
N GLN A 307 10.09 -3.57 -13.38
CA GLN A 307 10.68 -4.02 -14.63
C GLN A 307 9.68 -3.95 -15.79
N LYS A 308 8.41 -4.34 -15.57
CA LYS A 308 7.32 -4.17 -16.55
C LYS A 308 7.03 -2.71 -16.86
N HIS A 309 6.95 -1.86 -15.83
CA HIS A 309 6.72 -0.44 -16.03
C HIS A 309 7.81 0.17 -16.92
N LYS A 310 9.08 -0.17 -16.67
CA LYS A 310 10.20 0.25 -17.50
C LYS A 310 10.08 -0.23 -18.96
N GLN A 311 9.63 -1.47 -19.18
CA GLN A 311 9.39 -2.01 -20.51
C GLN A 311 8.24 -1.27 -21.23
N TYR A 312 7.10 -1.06 -20.57
CA TYR A 312 5.97 -0.34 -21.18
C TYR A 312 6.31 1.10 -21.51
N THR A 313 7.03 1.80 -20.63
CA THR A 313 7.50 3.16 -20.93
C THR A 313 8.37 3.18 -22.18
N HIS A 314 9.29 2.21 -22.33
CA HIS A 314 10.12 2.09 -23.53
C HIS A 314 9.29 1.82 -24.80
N GLU A 315 8.30 0.92 -24.75
CA GLU A 315 7.43 0.64 -25.89
C GLU A 315 6.52 1.82 -26.25
N ILE A 316 6.02 2.57 -25.25
CA ILE A 316 5.25 3.80 -25.46
C ILE A 316 6.11 4.85 -26.16
N ASP A 317 7.33 5.07 -25.68
CA ASP A 317 8.26 6.04 -26.29
C ASP A 317 8.55 5.66 -27.75
N LYS A 318 8.80 4.37 -28.01
CA LYS A 318 9.01 3.84 -29.37
C LYS A 318 7.77 4.03 -30.26
N TYR A 319 6.57 3.82 -29.73
CA TYR A 319 5.32 4.09 -30.44
C TYR A 319 5.15 5.58 -30.76
N LEU A 320 5.43 6.48 -29.80
CA LEU A 320 5.34 7.92 -29.98
C LEU A 320 6.33 8.41 -31.04
N GLU A 321 7.57 7.91 -31.04
CA GLU A 321 8.56 8.21 -32.07
C GLU A 321 8.10 7.74 -33.46
N ARG A 322 7.54 6.53 -33.55
CA ARG A 322 7.02 5.99 -34.81
C ARG A 322 5.84 6.82 -35.32
N HIS A 323 4.86 7.11 -34.46
CA HIS A 323 3.69 7.91 -34.79
C HIS A 323 4.09 9.33 -35.24
N SER A 324 5.05 9.96 -34.55
CA SER A 324 5.57 11.28 -34.94
C SER A 324 6.21 11.24 -36.34
N ARG A 325 7.00 10.19 -36.63
CA ARG A 325 7.60 9.96 -37.95
C ARG A 325 6.53 9.78 -39.02
N GLU A 326 5.57 8.89 -38.81
CA GLU A 326 4.46 8.62 -39.73
C GLU A 326 3.62 9.89 -39.98
N GLN A 327 3.33 10.66 -38.93
CA GLN A 327 2.60 11.92 -39.05
C GLN A 327 3.38 12.97 -39.85
N SER A 328 4.70 13.05 -39.68
CA SER A 328 5.54 13.94 -40.47
C SER A 328 5.58 13.54 -41.95
N GLU A 329 5.60 12.23 -42.22
CA GLU A 329 5.59 11.69 -43.58
C GLU A 329 4.26 11.93 -44.29
N ILE A 330 3.13 11.75 -43.59
CA ILE A 330 1.81 12.08 -44.12
C ILE A 330 1.72 13.58 -44.48
N LYS A 331 2.24 14.47 -43.62
CA LYS A 331 2.27 15.91 -43.92
C LYS A 331 3.13 16.23 -45.16
N ARG A 332 4.28 15.58 -45.29
CA ARG A 332 5.17 15.73 -46.46
C ARG A 332 4.45 15.27 -47.74
N LEU A 333 3.90 14.06 -47.75
CA LEU A 333 3.17 13.50 -48.88
C LEU A 333 1.94 14.32 -49.26
N SER A 334 1.22 14.86 -48.27
CA SER A 334 0.09 15.77 -48.51
C SER A 334 0.54 17.06 -49.21
N GLY A 335 1.68 17.62 -48.82
CA GLY A 335 2.26 18.79 -49.49
C GLY A 335 2.69 18.50 -50.92
N GLU A 336 3.35 17.34 -51.15
CA GLU A 336 3.75 16.90 -52.50
C GLU A 336 2.54 16.65 -53.41
N LEU A 337 1.45 16.11 -52.87
CA LEU A 337 0.20 15.93 -53.61
C LEU A 337 -0.41 17.29 -53.98
N GLU A 338 -0.42 18.26 -53.08
CA GLU A 338 -0.94 19.61 -53.33
C GLU A 338 -0.12 20.34 -54.40
N GLU A 339 1.21 20.22 -54.36
CA GLU A 339 2.12 20.73 -55.40
C GLU A 339 1.85 20.07 -56.75
N SER A 340 1.74 18.74 -56.79
CA SER A 340 1.43 17.98 -58.00
C SER A 340 0.07 18.34 -58.60
N MET A 341 -0.96 18.55 -57.76
CA MET A 341 -2.26 19.03 -58.21
C MET A 341 -2.19 20.46 -58.79
N ALA A 342 -1.38 21.34 -58.19
CA ALA A 342 -1.19 22.70 -58.68
C ALA A 342 -0.48 22.72 -60.04
N GLU A 343 0.57 21.90 -60.22
CA GLU A 343 1.25 21.70 -61.51
C GLU A 343 0.31 21.15 -62.58
N LEU A 344 -0.53 20.16 -62.22
CA LEU A 344 -1.53 19.60 -63.14
C LEU A 344 -2.53 20.66 -63.59
N GLU A 345 -3.06 21.47 -62.66
CA GLU A 345 -4.00 22.53 -63.00
C GLU A 345 -3.33 23.64 -63.83
N GLU A 346 -2.05 23.94 -63.59
CA GLU A 346 -1.27 24.83 -64.46
C GLU A 346 -1.11 24.25 -65.87
N SER A 347 -0.79 22.97 -66.00
CA SER A 347 -0.68 22.28 -67.29
C SER A 347 -2.01 22.30 -68.06
N ARG A 348 -3.13 22.12 -67.36
CA ARG A 348 -4.49 22.22 -67.92
C ARG A 348 -4.79 23.63 -68.43
N ARG A 349 -4.43 24.68 -67.67
CA ARG A 349 -4.56 26.07 -68.11
C ARG A 349 -3.72 26.36 -69.35
N LYS A 350 -2.46 25.90 -69.39
CA LYS A 350 -1.57 26.01 -70.57
C LYS A 350 -2.19 25.32 -71.80
N LEU A 351 -2.76 24.13 -71.65
CA LEU A 351 -3.42 23.39 -72.74
C LEU A 351 -4.65 24.13 -73.28
N ALA A 352 -5.48 24.70 -72.39
CA ALA A 352 -6.67 25.47 -72.80
C ALA A 352 -6.29 26.70 -73.64
N ILE A 353 -5.24 27.43 -73.25
CA ILE A 353 -4.71 28.57 -74.01
C ILE A 353 -4.25 28.13 -75.40
N LEU A 354 -3.52 27.02 -75.51
CA LEU A 354 -3.06 26.47 -76.80
C LEU A 354 -4.22 26.04 -77.70
N GLN A 355 -5.28 25.45 -77.15
CA GLN A 355 -6.49 25.09 -77.90
C GLN A 355 -7.21 26.34 -78.44
N MET A 356 -7.35 27.40 -77.64
CA MET A 356 -7.96 28.66 -78.08
C MET A 356 -7.18 29.32 -79.22
N GLN A 357 -5.84 29.31 -79.18
CA GLN A 357 -5.00 29.86 -80.24
C GLN A 357 -5.14 29.08 -81.56
N LYS A 358 -5.27 27.75 -81.50
CA LYS A 358 -5.48 26.87 -82.66
C LYS A 358 -6.84 27.10 -83.34
N HIS A 359 -7.88 27.44 -82.56
CA HIS A 359 -9.21 27.72 -83.10
C HIS A 359 -9.38 29.17 -83.59
N GLY A 360 -8.67 30.14 -83.00
CA GLY A 360 -8.71 31.54 -83.43
C GLY A 360 -8.06 31.84 -84.79
N THR A 361 -7.10 31.04 -85.24
CA THR A 361 -6.41 31.24 -86.53
C THR A 361 -7.09 30.57 -87.73
N SER A 362 -8.07 29.69 -87.51
CA SER A 362 -8.74 28.95 -88.61
C SER A 362 -9.94 29.68 -89.23
N VAL A 363 -10.48 30.72 -88.58
CA VAL A 363 -11.73 31.38 -89.00
C VAL A 363 -11.50 32.56 -89.95
N MET A 364 -10.26 33.05 -90.10
CA MET A 364 -10.00 34.31 -90.81
C MET A 364 -9.68 34.19 -92.32
N ASN A 365 -9.71 32.98 -92.91
CA ASN A 365 -9.27 32.74 -94.29
C ASN A 365 -10.37 32.29 -95.28
N ALA A 366 -11.66 32.47 -94.98
CA ALA A 366 -12.73 32.07 -95.91
C ALA A 366 -13.92 33.04 -95.89
N SER A 367 -13.83 34.15 -96.64
CA SER A 367 -14.94 34.70 -97.46
C SER A 367 -14.67 36.13 -97.91
N VAL A 368 -14.09 36.30 -99.12
CA VAL A 368 -14.40 37.45 -99.99
C VAL A 368 -14.26 36.97 -101.44
N ALA A 369 -15.38 36.66 -102.10
CA ALA A 369 -15.57 36.78 -103.55
C ALA A 369 -16.97 36.26 -103.94
N SER A 370 -17.91 37.17 -104.24
CA SER A 370 -18.76 37.08 -105.43
C SER A 370 -19.74 38.27 -105.48
N ALA A 371 -19.50 39.18 -106.42
CA ALA A 371 -20.45 40.18 -106.87
C ALA A 371 -20.25 40.35 -108.38
N VAL A 372 -21.09 39.72 -109.22
CA VAL A 372 -21.09 39.94 -110.67
C VAL A 372 -22.49 39.75 -111.28
N ASN A 373 -22.98 40.86 -111.84
CA ASN A 373 -23.86 41.06 -113.01
C ASN A 373 -25.36 40.72 -113.00
N GLY A 374 -26.16 41.79 -113.15
CA GLY A 374 -27.42 41.80 -113.88
C GLY A 374 -27.26 42.34 -115.32
N SER A 375 -28.25 42.09 -116.17
CA SER A 375 -28.40 42.76 -117.47
C SER A 375 -29.85 42.77 -117.95
N ASN A 376 -30.26 43.95 -118.43
CA ASN A 376 -31.56 44.37 -118.96
C ASN A 376 -31.82 43.91 -120.41
N SER A 377 -33.07 44.02 -120.90
CA SER A 377 -33.42 44.28 -122.33
C SER A 377 -34.93 44.56 -122.45
N LEU A 378 -35.42 45.78 -122.61
CA LEU A 378 -35.52 46.68 -123.79
C LEU A 378 -36.58 46.31 -124.84
N ASP A 379 -37.39 47.33 -125.10
CA ASP A 379 -38.73 47.45 -125.69
C ASP A 379 -38.69 47.75 -127.21
N LYS A 380 -39.72 47.34 -127.97
CA LYS A 380 -40.12 48.02 -129.24
C LYS A 380 -41.50 47.57 -129.78
N PRO A 381 -42.33 48.48 -130.34
CA PRO A 381 -43.77 48.26 -130.48
C PRO A 381 -44.27 48.21 -131.94
N ALA A 382 -45.24 47.33 -132.23
CA ALA A 382 -46.27 47.51 -133.25
C ALA A 382 -47.19 46.28 -133.27
N ASP A 383 -48.47 46.44 -132.90
CA ASP A 383 -49.59 46.17 -133.82
C ASP A 383 -50.92 46.56 -133.16
N ARG A 384 -51.50 47.68 -133.61
CA ARG A 384 -52.74 48.26 -133.05
C ARG A 384 -53.97 47.56 -133.61
N THR A 385 -54.19 46.32 -133.21
CA THR A 385 -55.49 45.60 -133.30
C THR A 385 -55.52 44.32 -132.46
N VAL A 386 -54.37 43.82 -131.99
CA VAL A 386 -54.23 42.71 -131.03
C VAL A 386 -54.34 43.20 -129.57
N GLY A 387 -53.99 44.46 -129.29
CA GLY A 387 -53.94 45.02 -127.94
C GLY A 387 -55.27 45.08 -127.18
N LEU A 388 -56.43 45.07 -127.83
CA LEU A 388 -57.71 45.17 -127.13
C LEU A 388 -58.18 43.80 -126.57
N ARG A 389 -57.82 42.69 -127.23
CA ARG A 389 -58.11 41.33 -126.76
C ARG A 389 -57.10 40.88 -125.70
N GLU A 390 -55.82 41.18 -125.90
CA GLU A 390 -54.78 40.94 -124.89
C GLU A 390 -54.99 41.80 -123.65
N LEU A 391 -55.42 43.06 -123.79
CA LEU A 391 -55.81 43.90 -122.66
C LEU A 391 -56.99 43.29 -121.90
N LYS A 392 -57.98 42.71 -122.59
CA LYS A 392 -59.09 42.00 -121.95
C LYS A 392 -58.63 40.75 -121.19
N ASN A 393 -57.76 39.94 -121.77
CA ASN A 393 -57.21 38.75 -121.10
C ASN A 393 -56.32 39.13 -119.92
N SER A 394 -55.47 40.16 -120.07
CA SER A 394 -54.62 40.70 -119.01
C SER A 394 -55.45 41.28 -117.85
N VAL A 395 -56.58 41.92 -118.15
CA VAL A 395 -57.53 42.39 -117.11
C VAL A 395 -58.16 41.21 -116.38
N GLU A 396 -58.54 40.14 -117.08
CA GLU A 396 -59.16 38.98 -116.42
C GLU A 396 -58.13 38.14 -115.63
N GLU A 397 -56.89 38.02 -116.10
CA GLU A 397 -55.76 37.45 -115.34
C GLU A 397 -55.37 38.31 -114.14
N ALA A 398 -55.38 39.63 -114.26
CA ALA A 398 -55.15 40.53 -113.13
C ALA A 398 -56.26 40.41 -112.08
N LYS A 399 -57.50 40.16 -112.52
CA LYS A 399 -58.65 39.95 -111.63
C LYS A 399 -58.59 38.59 -110.92
N THR A 400 -58.22 37.52 -111.60
CA THR A 400 -58.01 36.21 -110.96
C THR A 400 -56.80 36.25 -110.01
N LEU A 401 -55.71 36.93 -110.40
CA LEU A 401 -54.55 37.13 -109.53
C LEU A 401 -54.90 37.98 -108.30
N ALA A 402 -55.66 39.06 -108.47
CA ALA A 402 -56.15 39.87 -107.36
C ALA A 402 -57.06 39.05 -106.43
N ALA A 403 -57.91 38.18 -106.99
CA ALA A 403 -58.74 37.27 -106.19
C ALA A 403 -57.90 36.23 -105.43
N SER A 404 -56.87 35.65 -106.05
CA SER A 404 -55.92 34.73 -105.38
C SER A 404 -55.18 35.44 -104.25
N ARG A 405 -54.62 36.62 -104.51
CA ARG A 405 -53.93 37.41 -103.46
C ARG A 405 -54.86 37.85 -102.34
N LEU A 406 -56.13 38.13 -102.65
CA LEU A 406 -57.13 38.43 -101.64
C LEU A 406 -57.41 37.20 -100.76
N SER A 407 -57.52 36.01 -101.35
CA SER A 407 -57.69 34.74 -100.64
C SER A 407 -56.50 34.42 -99.73
N GLU A 408 -55.27 34.51 -100.25
CA GLU A 408 -54.04 34.30 -99.48
C GLU A 408 -53.93 35.29 -98.31
N LEU A 409 -54.31 36.55 -98.53
CA LEU A 409 -54.32 37.56 -97.47
C LEU A 409 -55.39 37.27 -96.41
N GLN A 410 -56.55 36.74 -96.80
CA GLN A 410 -57.59 36.30 -95.87
C GLN A 410 -57.13 35.10 -95.04
N GLU A 411 -56.49 34.10 -95.66
CA GLU A 411 -55.91 32.96 -94.96
C GLU A 411 -54.82 33.40 -93.98
N ALA A 412 -53.89 34.27 -94.41
CA ALA A 412 -52.85 34.82 -93.53
C ALA A 412 -53.43 35.67 -92.38
N GLN A 413 -54.56 36.35 -92.61
CA GLN A 413 -55.27 37.08 -91.57
C GLN A 413 -55.90 36.11 -90.55
N GLU A 414 -56.46 34.98 -91.00
CA GLU A 414 -57.01 33.94 -90.14
C GLU A 414 -55.92 33.23 -89.33
N GLU A 415 -54.78 32.91 -89.93
CA GLU A 415 -53.61 32.36 -89.23
C GLU A 415 -53.08 33.33 -88.17
N ASN A 416 -52.95 34.62 -88.51
CA ASN A 416 -52.53 35.64 -87.54
C ASN A 416 -53.53 35.77 -86.38
N LEU A 417 -54.84 35.67 -86.65
CA LEU A 417 -55.87 35.65 -85.61
C LEU A 417 -55.70 34.42 -84.70
N ASN A 418 -55.42 33.25 -85.28
CA ASN A 418 -55.19 32.02 -84.53
C ASN A 418 -53.93 32.10 -83.66
N MET A 419 -52.82 32.62 -84.20
CA MET A 419 -51.59 32.85 -83.44
C MET A 419 -51.79 33.87 -82.31
N SER A 420 -52.56 34.94 -82.57
CA SER A 420 -52.91 35.91 -81.53
C SER A 420 -53.69 35.28 -80.38
N LYS A 421 -54.64 34.37 -80.68
CA LYS A 421 -55.38 33.62 -79.65
C LYS A 421 -54.48 32.70 -78.84
N GLN A 422 -53.54 31.99 -79.48
CA GLN A 422 -52.58 31.14 -78.76
C GLN A 422 -51.67 31.96 -77.83
N VAL A 423 -51.24 33.15 -78.27
CA VAL A 423 -50.46 34.07 -77.44
C VAL A 423 -51.30 34.56 -76.26
N GLU A 424 -52.57 34.91 -76.47
CA GLU A 424 -53.50 35.31 -75.41
C GLU A 424 -53.73 34.18 -74.39
N ASP A 425 -53.93 32.93 -74.84
CA ASP A 425 -54.09 31.76 -73.98
C ASP A 425 -52.83 31.48 -73.14
N LEU A 426 -51.64 31.60 -73.74
CA LEU A 426 -50.37 31.47 -73.03
C LEU A 426 -50.17 32.60 -72.02
N GLN A 427 -50.54 33.83 -72.37
CA GLN A 427 -50.48 34.97 -71.47
C GLN A 427 -51.43 34.82 -70.29
N ASN A 428 -52.63 34.29 -70.52
CA ASN A 428 -53.61 34.01 -69.47
C ASN A 428 -53.12 32.90 -68.53
N LYS A 429 -52.49 31.82 -69.06
CA LYS A 429 -51.86 30.78 -68.26
C LYS A 429 -50.68 31.30 -67.43
N LEU A 430 -49.86 32.19 -67.99
CA LEU A 430 -48.73 32.78 -67.28
C LEU A 430 -49.17 33.80 -66.22
N LYS A 431 -50.36 34.41 -66.35
CA LYS A 431 -50.95 35.29 -65.33
C LYS A 431 -51.70 34.53 -64.23
N ASP A 432 -51.98 33.24 -64.42
CA ASP A 432 -52.61 32.42 -63.39
C ASP A 432 -51.54 31.97 -62.38
N ASP A 433 -51.53 32.63 -61.22
CA ASP A 433 -50.65 32.32 -60.09
C ASP A 433 -50.73 30.83 -59.70
N LYS A 434 -51.90 30.20 -59.86
CA LYS A 434 -52.08 28.78 -59.57
C LYS A 434 -51.34 27.89 -60.56
N TYR A 435 -51.28 28.28 -61.83
CA TYR A 435 -50.50 27.58 -62.84
C TYR A 435 -48.99 27.74 -62.59
N ILE A 436 -48.54 28.93 -62.16
CA ILE A 436 -47.13 29.16 -61.80
C ILE A 436 -46.71 28.25 -60.64
N VAL A 437 -47.48 28.21 -59.55
CA VAL A 437 -47.14 27.42 -58.35
C VAL A 437 -47.20 25.91 -58.62
N THR A 438 -48.08 25.47 -59.52
CA THR A 438 -48.17 24.06 -59.93
C THR A 438 -47.25 23.70 -61.10
N SER A 439 -46.51 24.67 -61.64
CA SER A 439 -45.57 24.44 -62.73
C SER A 439 -44.36 23.62 -62.25
N LYS A 440 -43.86 22.75 -63.13
CA LYS A 440 -42.71 21.88 -62.86
C LYS A 440 -41.44 22.63 -62.41
N PRO A 441 -41.09 23.81 -62.97
CA PRO A 441 -39.93 24.57 -62.49
C PRO A 441 -40.11 25.09 -61.06
N TYR A 442 -41.32 25.55 -60.70
CA TYR A 442 -41.61 26.04 -59.36
C TYR A 442 -41.63 24.90 -58.34
N SER A 443 -42.22 23.75 -58.67
CA SER A 443 -42.21 22.59 -57.78
C SER A 443 -40.77 22.12 -57.48
N LEU A 444 -39.92 22.02 -58.50
CA LEU A 444 -38.51 21.64 -58.32
C LEU A 444 -37.74 22.65 -57.44
N LEU A 445 -38.01 23.95 -57.61
CA LEU A 445 -37.40 24.99 -56.77
C LEU A 445 -37.92 24.92 -55.32
N SER A 446 -39.22 24.67 -55.14
CA SER A 446 -39.85 24.48 -53.84
C SER A 446 -39.27 23.26 -53.11
N ASP A 447 -39.10 22.13 -53.81
CA ASP A 447 -38.51 20.92 -53.24
C ASP A 447 -37.06 21.14 -52.79
N LYS A 448 -36.26 21.84 -53.62
CA LYS A 448 -34.90 22.24 -53.25
C LYS A 448 -34.87 23.17 -52.04
N LEU A 449 -35.81 24.11 -51.94
CA LEU A 449 -35.92 25.01 -50.80
C LEU A 449 -36.28 24.23 -49.53
N GLN A 450 -37.21 23.28 -49.61
CA GLN A 450 -37.56 22.40 -48.49
C GLN A 450 -36.37 21.56 -48.05
N GLN A 451 -35.61 20.99 -48.99
CA GLN A 451 -34.38 20.25 -48.67
C GLN A 451 -33.38 21.12 -47.91
N LEU A 452 -33.05 22.30 -48.43
CA LEU A 452 -32.12 23.22 -47.77
C LEU A 452 -32.63 23.65 -46.39
N ASN A 453 -33.95 23.81 -46.22
CA ASN A 453 -34.54 24.15 -44.93
C ASN A 453 -34.42 23.00 -43.92
N MET A 454 -34.58 21.74 -44.35
CA MET A 454 -34.35 20.57 -43.50
C MET A 454 -32.88 20.46 -43.08
N GLU A 455 -31.94 20.67 -44.00
CA GLU A 455 -30.50 20.68 -43.71
C GLU A 455 -30.15 21.80 -42.71
N LEU A 456 -30.74 23.00 -42.84
CA LEU A 456 -30.56 24.10 -41.90
C LEU A 456 -31.03 23.71 -40.49
N GLU A 457 -32.22 23.13 -40.35
CA GLU A 457 -32.72 22.69 -39.04
C GLU A 457 -31.86 21.56 -38.43
N GLN A 458 -31.30 20.67 -39.24
CA GLN A 458 -30.33 19.67 -38.77
C GLN A 458 -29.07 20.32 -38.21
N TYR A 459 -28.47 21.27 -38.93
CA TYR A 459 -27.29 22.00 -38.45
C TYR A 459 -27.57 22.81 -37.19
N LYS A 460 -28.77 23.40 -37.08
CA LYS A 460 -29.21 24.10 -35.88
C LYS A 460 -29.30 23.16 -34.68
N GLY A 461 -29.88 21.97 -34.84
CA GLY A 461 -29.92 20.95 -33.79
C GLY A 461 -28.52 20.50 -33.34
N LEU A 462 -27.58 20.32 -34.29
CA LEU A 462 -26.19 20.02 -33.98
C LEU A 462 -25.52 21.16 -33.19
N MET A 463 -25.75 22.41 -33.60
CA MET A 463 -25.21 23.59 -32.92
C MET A 463 -25.74 23.70 -31.48
N GLU A 464 -27.04 23.47 -31.27
CA GLU A 464 -27.66 23.47 -29.94
C GLU A 464 -27.09 22.35 -29.05
N SER A 465 -26.88 21.16 -29.61
CA SER A 465 -26.23 20.03 -28.93
C SER A 465 -24.79 20.35 -28.51
N LEU A 466 -23.97 20.87 -29.43
CA LEU A 466 -22.59 21.28 -29.14
C LEU A 466 -22.53 22.41 -28.10
N GLN A 467 -23.47 23.36 -28.15
CA GLN A 467 -23.55 24.43 -27.16
C GLN A 467 -23.91 23.88 -25.77
N ALA A 468 -24.78 22.87 -25.68
CA ALA A 468 -25.09 22.20 -24.42
C ALA A 468 -23.88 21.41 -23.88
N GLU A 469 -23.15 20.71 -24.75
CA GLU A 469 -21.92 19.99 -24.40
C GLU A 469 -20.83 20.94 -23.89
N ARG A 470 -20.60 22.06 -24.57
CA ARG A 470 -19.68 23.12 -24.12
C ARG A 470 -20.03 23.61 -22.72
N ASN A 471 -21.30 23.85 -22.43
CA ASN A 471 -21.75 24.29 -21.11
C ASN A 471 -21.55 23.22 -20.04
N HIS A 472 -21.73 21.94 -20.40
CA HIS A 472 -21.43 20.83 -19.50
C HIS A 472 -19.93 20.74 -19.18
N ILE A 473 -19.07 20.82 -20.20
CA ILE A 473 -17.61 20.82 -20.04
C ILE A 473 -17.16 21.99 -19.16
N LEU A 474 -17.63 23.21 -19.44
CA LEU A 474 -17.28 24.40 -18.64
C LEU A 474 -17.71 24.26 -17.17
N ARG A 475 -18.87 23.65 -16.90
CA ARG A 475 -19.32 23.38 -15.52
C ARG A 475 -18.40 22.37 -14.85
N ARG A 476 -18.02 21.31 -15.56
CA ARG A 476 -17.12 20.27 -15.04
C ARG A 476 -15.72 20.83 -14.78
N GLU A 477 -15.20 21.67 -15.65
CA GLU A 477 -13.93 22.38 -15.48
C GLU A 477 -13.93 23.25 -14.22
N LYS A 478 -14.99 24.04 -13.98
CA LYS A 478 -15.13 24.84 -12.75
C LYS A 478 -15.15 23.97 -11.49
N GLU A 479 -15.82 22.82 -11.53
CA GLU A 479 -15.82 21.88 -10.41
C GLU A 479 -14.42 21.29 -10.16
N LEU A 480 -13.70 20.93 -11.22
CA LEU A 480 -12.32 20.42 -11.11
C LEU A 480 -11.36 21.47 -10.57
N ASN A 481 -11.49 22.74 -11.00
CA ASN A 481 -10.69 23.84 -10.46
C ASN A 481 -10.97 24.07 -8.97
N ALA A 482 -12.24 24.08 -8.55
CA ALA A 482 -12.58 24.18 -7.13
C ALA A 482 -12.06 23.00 -6.29
N ARG A 483 -12.04 21.78 -6.87
CA ARG A 483 -11.43 20.60 -6.24
C ARG A 483 -9.90 20.73 -6.12
N ALA A 484 -9.24 21.29 -7.14
CA ALA A 484 -7.79 21.53 -7.13
C ALA A 484 -7.41 22.55 -6.05
N GLU A 485 -8.12 23.68 -5.97
CA GLU A 485 -7.91 24.69 -4.92
C GLU A 485 -8.11 24.12 -3.51
N SER A 486 -9.14 23.29 -3.33
CA SER A 486 -9.38 22.58 -2.06
C SER A 486 -8.26 21.58 -1.73
N ALA A 487 -7.75 20.85 -2.72
CA ALA A 487 -6.62 19.94 -2.54
C ALA A 487 -5.32 20.68 -2.17
N ASP A 488 -5.06 21.83 -2.78
CA ASP A 488 -3.92 22.68 -2.43
C ASP A 488 -4.04 23.23 -1.01
N ALA A 489 -5.23 23.66 -0.60
CA ALA A 489 -5.50 24.08 0.78
C ALA A 489 -5.28 22.93 1.78
N ALA A 490 -5.72 21.71 1.44
CA ALA A 490 -5.48 20.52 2.25
C ALA A 490 -3.99 20.15 2.31
N LYS A 491 -3.24 20.35 1.24
CA LYS A 491 -1.79 20.12 1.21
C LYS A 491 -1.04 21.09 2.12
N ILE A 492 -1.44 22.37 2.13
CA ILE A 492 -0.86 23.39 3.03
C ILE A 492 -1.16 23.04 4.50
N SER A 493 -2.38 22.60 4.81
CA SER A 493 -2.73 22.21 6.19
C SER A 493 -1.98 20.95 6.62
N LEU A 494 -1.84 19.94 5.75
CA LEU A 494 -1.01 18.75 6.01
C LEU A 494 0.44 19.11 6.31
N SER A 495 1.06 19.96 5.49
CA SER A 495 2.44 20.43 5.74
C SER A 495 2.56 21.18 7.07
N THR A 496 1.53 21.91 7.48
CA THR A 496 1.48 22.59 8.79
C THR A 496 1.42 21.58 9.94
N TYR A 497 0.63 20.51 9.80
CA TYR A 497 0.55 19.44 10.79
C TYR A 497 1.84 18.61 10.85
N GLU A 498 2.48 18.33 9.71
CA GLU A 498 3.79 17.68 9.64
C GLU A 498 4.85 18.48 10.41
N ALA A 499 4.94 19.79 10.17
CA ALA A 499 5.85 20.67 10.92
C ALA A 499 5.55 20.67 12.43
N LYS A 500 4.26 20.56 12.81
CA LYS A 500 3.88 20.49 14.23
C LYS A 500 4.24 19.14 14.86
N ILE A 501 4.14 18.05 14.10
CA ILE A 501 4.56 16.71 14.55
C ILE A 501 6.07 16.72 14.78
N GLU A 502 6.86 17.22 13.83
CA GLU A 502 8.32 17.34 13.98
C GLU A 502 8.71 18.17 15.21
N GLU A 503 8.02 19.29 15.47
CA GLU A 503 8.24 20.10 16.67
C GLU A 503 7.97 19.32 17.96
N LEU A 504 6.86 18.57 18.01
CA LEU A 504 6.49 17.77 19.19
C LEU A 504 7.45 16.61 19.40
N GLU A 505 7.93 15.96 18.33
CA GLU A 505 8.95 14.91 18.41
C GLU A 505 10.26 15.45 18.98
N LEU A 506 10.69 16.64 18.55
CA LEU A 506 11.85 17.33 19.13
C LEU A 506 11.64 17.66 20.61
N GLN A 507 10.45 18.12 21.01
CA GLN A 507 10.14 18.36 22.43
C GLN A 507 10.19 17.07 23.25
N ILE A 508 9.67 15.95 22.73
CA ILE A 508 9.74 14.64 23.38
C ILE A 508 11.19 14.21 23.57
N GLN A 509 12.02 14.30 22.52
CA GLN A 509 13.44 13.96 22.62
C GLN A 509 14.16 14.82 23.66
N LYS A 510 13.83 16.12 23.72
CA LYS A 510 14.35 17.03 24.74
C LYS A 510 13.96 16.59 26.15
N PHE A 511 12.69 16.25 26.40
CA PHE A 511 12.25 15.76 27.71
C PHE A 511 12.88 14.43 28.09
N ILE A 512 13.11 13.53 27.13
CA ILE A 512 13.84 12.28 27.38
C ILE A 512 15.28 12.58 27.85
N ALA A 513 15.97 13.50 27.18
CA ALA A 513 17.32 13.90 27.57
C ALA A 513 17.34 14.54 28.98
N GLU A 514 16.43 15.49 29.24
CA GLU A 514 16.30 16.12 30.56
C GLU A 514 15.97 15.11 31.67
N ARG A 515 15.10 14.14 31.41
CA ARG A 515 14.79 13.06 32.35
C ARG A 515 16.02 12.21 32.65
N ASN A 516 16.77 11.81 31.64
CA ASN A 516 17.98 11.01 31.82
C ASN A 516 19.03 11.77 32.65
N ASP A 517 19.20 13.09 32.41
CA ASP A 517 20.10 13.93 33.21
C ASP A 517 19.67 14.01 34.68
N LEU A 518 18.37 14.10 34.94
CA LEU A 518 17.82 14.10 36.30
C LEU A 518 17.98 12.74 36.99
N GLU A 519 17.80 11.65 36.24
CA GLU A 519 17.98 10.29 36.74
C GLU A 519 19.44 10.04 37.16
N ILE A 520 20.41 10.49 36.35
CA ILE A 520 21.84 10.44 36.72
C ILE A 520 22.10 11.22 38.02
N LYS A 521 21.60 12.46 38.13
CA LYS A 521 21.78 13.28 39.34
C LYS A 521 21.13 12.65 40.58
N LEU A 522 19.99 11.99 40.41
CA LEU A 522 19.33 11.27 41.50
C LEU A 522 20.16 10.08 41.95
N GLU A 523 20.69 9.30 41.02
CA GLU A 523 21.52 8.14 41.32
C GLU A 523 22.82 8.54 42.02
N GLU A 524 23.45 9.64 41.60
CA GLU A 524 24.59 10.25 42.30
C GLU A 524 24.24 10.64 43.75
N ALA A 525 23.10 11.30 43.97
CA ALA A 525 22.67 11.72 45.30
C ALA A 525 22.38 10.54 46.24
N VAL A 526 21.78 9.46 45.72
CA VAL A 526 21.53 8.21 46.47
C VAL A 526 22.85 7.53 46.84
N GLN A 527 23.82 7.49 45.94
CA GLN A 527 25.14 6.95 46.24
C GLN A 527 25.90 7.79 47.28
N ASP A 528 25.80 9.12 47.21
CA ASP A 528 26.39 10.03 48.20
C ASP A 528 25.76 9.86 49.59
N SER A 529 24.43 9.70 49.68
CA SER A 529 23.77 9.43 50.96
C SER A 529 24.17 8.07 51.52
N GLY A 530 24.22 7.02 50.70
CA GLY A 530 24.70 5.71 51.13
C GLY A 530 26.15 5.75 51.64
N ARG A 531 27.03 6.50 50.97
CA ARG A 531 28.41 6.73 51.46
C ARG A 531 28.44 7.47 52.80
N LYS A 532 27.52 8.42 53.02
CA LYS A 532 27.39 9.15 54.28
C LYS A 532 26.90 8.25 55.42
N ASP A 533 25.88 7.43 55.17
CA ASP A 533 25.32 6.51 56.15
C ASP A 533 26.37 5.49 56.61
N ILE A 534 27.14 4.91 55.67
CA ILE A 534 28.27 4.01 55.99
C ILE A 534 29.31 4.72 56.86
N LYS A 535 29.63 5.99 56.54
CA LYS A 535 30.59 6.77 57.33
C LYS A 535 30.08 7.02 58.75
N ASP A 536 28.81 7.36 58.90
CA ASP A 536 28.18 7.62 60.20
C ASP A 536 28.10 6.33 61.04
N GLU A 537 27.78 5.18 60.42
CA GLU A 537 27.79 3.86 61.07
C GLU A 537 29.20 3.48 61.55
N ILE A 538 30.24 3.67 60.72
CA ILE A 538 31.64 3.46 61.12
C ILE A 538 32.00 4.34 62.32
N HIS A 539 31.52 5.58 62.36
CA HIS A 539 31.79 6.49 63.48
C HIS A 539 31.11 6.03 64.78
N VAL A 540 29.87 5.54 64.69
CA VAL A 540 29.14 4.94 65.82
C VAL A 540 29.85 3.68 66.30
N MET A 541 30.24 2.78 65.40
CA MET A 541 31.00 1.56 65.74
C MET A 541 32.33 1.89 66.40
N ALA A 542 33.10 2.84 65.86
CA ALA A 542 34.36 3.30 66.45
C ALA A 542 34.15 3.86 67.87
N SER A 543 33.09 4.66 68.07
CA SER A 543 32.75 5.21 69.39
C SER A 543 32.33 4.12 70.39
N ALA A 544 31.59 3.11 69.93
CA ALA A 544 31.21 1.96 70.75
C ALA A 544 32.44 1.13 71.16
N LEU A 545 33.33 0.82 70.21
CA LEU A 545 34.59 0.13 70.48
C LEU A 545 35.47 0.91 71.47
N TYR A 546 35.52 2.24 71.36
CA TYR A 546 36.28 3.07 72.30
C TYR A 546 35.74 2.97 73.73
N LYS A 547 34.40 2.98 73.89
CA LYS A 547 33.74 2.80 75.19
C LYS A 547 33.94 1.39 75.75
N GLU A 548 33.88 0.35 74.92
CA GLU A 548 34.18 -1.01 75.34
C GLU A 548 35.64 -1.15 75.78
N MET A 549 36.57 -0.55 75.04
CA MET A 549 37.99 -0.53 75.40
C MET A 549 38.21 0.17 76.74
N GLU A 550 37.58 1.33 76.96
CA GLU A 550 37.62 2.03 78.25
C GLU A 550 37.04 1.17 79.38
N MET A 551 35.90 0.51 79.15
CA MET A 551 35.29 -0.39 80.13
C MET A 551 36.20 -1.56 80.48
N LEU A 552 36.78 -2.22 79.47
CA LEU A 552 37.74 -3.32 79.67
C LEU A 552 38.98 -2.85 80.42
N GLU A 553 39.49 -1.65 80.12
CA GLU A 553 40.63 -1.07 80.83
C GLU A 553 40.29 -0.77 82.29
N THR A 554 39.10 -0.23 82.58
CA THR A 554 38.65 -0.05 83.98
C THR A 554 38.48 -1.38 84.71
N GLN A 555 37.96 -2.42 84.05
CA GLN A 555 37.79 -3.74 84.63
C GLN A 555 39.15 -4.41 84.88
N LEU A 556 40.09 -4.30 83.94
CA LEU A 556 41.46 -4.75 84.11
C LEU A 556 42.13 -4.05 85.29
N ASN A 557 41.99 -2.74 85.42
CA ASN A 557 42.56 -1.98 86.53
C ASN A 557 41.96 -2.39 87.89
N ARG A 558 40.63 -2.59 87.97
CA ARG A 558 39.99 -3.16 89.17
C ARG A 558 40.54 -4.53 89.51
N SER A 559 40.69 -5.41 88.52
CA SER A 559 41.24 -6.76 88.73
C SER A 559 42.69 -6.72 89.22
N LYS A 560 43.52 -5.79 88.71
CA LYS A 560 44.90 -5.58 89.19
C LYS A 560 44.93 -5.13 90.65
N ILE A 561 44.03 -4.23 91.06
CA ILE A 561 43.93 -3.79 92.46
C ILE A 561 43.52 -4.96 93.35
N ALA A 562 42.43 -5.65 93.00
CA ALA A 562 41.95 -6.81 93.75
C ALA A 562 43.00 -7.92 93.87
N ALA A 563 43.78 -8.16 92.80
CA ALA A 563 44.89 -9.12 92.83
C ALA A 563 46.01 -8.68 93.79
N ARG A 564 46.38 -7.40 93.83
CA ARG A 564 47.36 -6.87 94.80
C ARG A 564 46.86 -7.00 96.24
N ASP A 565 45.58 -6.69 96.49
CA ASP A 565 44.99 -6.82 97.82
C ASP A 565 44.93 -8.27 98.28
N ALA A 566 44.61 -9.20 97.36
CA ALA A 566 44.64 -10.64 97.63
C ALA A 566 46.06 -11.13 97.94
N LEU A 567 47.08 -10.64 97.23
CA LEU A 567 48.48 -10.95 97.54
C LEU A 567 48.88 -10.45 98.92
N LYS A 568 48.54 -9.19 99.27
CA LYS A 568 48.80 -8.63 100.59
C LYS A 568 48.11 -9.43 101.71
N SER A 569 46.84 -9.78 101.51
CA SER A 569 46.08 -10.62 102.45
C SER A 569 46.71 -12.01 102.62
N ARG A 570 47.25 -12.58 101.53
CA ARG A 570 47.97 -13.86 101.57
C ARG A 570 49.27 -13.75 102.35
N GLU A 571 50.06 -12.70 102.14
CA GLU A 571 51.29 -12.43 102.90
C GLU A 571 50.99 -12.26 104.39
N GLU A 572 49.93 -11.54 104.75
CA GLU A 572 49.45 -11.41 106.14
C GLU A 572 49.03 -12.76 106.72
N ALA A 573 48.30 -13.58 105.96
CA ALA A 573 47.89 -14.92 106.37
C ALA A 573 49.09 -15.87 106.58
N ASP A 574 50.11 -15.81 105.71
CA ASP A 574 51.34 -16.59 105.85
C ASP A 574 52.18 -16.14 107.06
N SER A 575 52.24 -14.83 107.34
CA SER A 575 52.85 -14.28 108.55
C SER A 575 52.14 -14.76 109.83
N LEU A 576 50.81 -14.70 109.85
CA LEU A 576 50.00 -15.21 110.96
C LEU A 576 50.17 -16.73 111.13
N ARG A 577 50.26 -17.47 110.03
CA ARG A 577 50.52 -18.93 110.05
C ARG A 577 51.89 -19.23 110.66
N ALA A 578 52.94 -18.49 110.29
CA ALA A 578 54.27 -18.65 110.90
C ALA A 578 54.26 -18.32 112.42
N ILE A 579 53.52 -17.30 112.84
CA ILE A 579 53.34 -16.98 114.27
C ILE A 579 52.60 -18.12 114.99
N LEU A 580 51.55 -18.67 114.38
CA LEU A 580 50.77 -19.78 114.92
C LEU A 580 51.64 -21.03 115.07
N ASP A 581 52.42 -21.40 114.05
CA ASP A 581 53.33 -22.55 114.09
C ASP A 581 54.37 -22.41 115.21
N ARG A 582 54.94 -21.20 115.37
CA ARG A 582 55.81 -20.89 116.50
C ARG A 582 55.09 -21.07 117.84
N LYS A 583 53.86 -20.57 117.98
CA LYS A 583 53.06 -20.73 119.22
C LYS A 583 52.72 -22.19 119.51
N ILE A 584 52.43 -22.99 118.49
CA ILE A 584 52.24 -24.44 118.62
C ILE A 584 53.52 -25.10 119.14
N SER A 585 54.69 -24.72 118.61
CA SER A 585 55.97 -25.24 119.08
C SER A 585 56.30 -24.83 120.53
N GLU A 586 56.05 -23.57 120.90
CA GLU A 586 56.21 -23.07 122.27
C GLU A 586 55.29 -23.83 123.23
N HIS A 587 54.01 -23.99 122.87
CA HIS A 587 53.04 -24.77 123.64
C HIS A 587 53.51 -26.22 123.82
N LYS A 588 54.04 -26.86 122.76
CA LYS A 588 54.58 -28.21 122.84
C LYS A 588 55.75 -28.31 123.81
N ILE A 589 56.72 -27.39 123.74
CA ILE A 589 57.87 -27.35 124.67
C ILE A 589 57.40 -27.16 126.12
N LEU A 590 56.44 -26.26 126.37
CA LEU A 590 55.89 -26.05 127.70
C LEU A 590 55.11 -27.26 128.21
N SER A 591 54.30 -27.88 127.34
CA SER A 591 53.59 -29.12 127.64
C SER A 591 54.56 -30.24 128.00
N ASP A 592 55.65 -30.41 127.25
CA ASP A 592 56.70 -31.39 127.51
C ASP A 592 57.38 -31.11 128.87
N LYS A 593 57.71 -29.85 129.17
CA LYS A 593 58.24 -29.44 130.49
C LYS A 593 57.28 -29.72 131.63
N CYS A 594 55.98 -29.43 131.46
CA CYS A 594 54.98 -29.76 132.47
C CYS A 594 54.89 -31.28 132.69
N ALA A 595 54.99 -32.08 131.62
CA ALA A 595 55.03 -33.53 131.74
C ALA A 595 56.29 -34.01 132.51
N GLU A 596 57.46 -33.43 132.25
CA GLU A 596 58.70 -33.69 133.00
C GLU A 596 58.55 -33.34 134.49
N GLN A 597 58.04 -32.13 134.80
CA GLN A 597 57.78 -31.71 136.18
C GLN A 597 56.79 -32.64 136.89
N VAL A 598 55.76 -33.14 136.19
CA VAL A 598 54.83 -34.13 136.76
C VAL A 598 55.55 -35.44 137.09
N VAL A 599 56.51 -35.88 136.28
CA VAL A 599 57.34 -37.06 136.58
C VAL A 599 58.26 -36.81 137.78
N GLU A 600 58.91 -35.65 137.87
CA GLU A 600 59.72 -35.27 139.03
C GLU A 600 58.87 -35.22 140.31
N ILE A 601 57.68 -34.60 140.27
CA ILE A 601 56.74 -34.57 141.39
C ILE A 601 56.37 -35.99 141.82
N LYS A 602 56.12 -36.91 140.88
CA LYS A 602 55.87 -38.33 141.19
C LYS A 602 57.07 -38.99 141.88
N SER A 603 58.29 -38.68 141.45
CA SER A 603 59.52 -39.18 142.08
C SER A 603 59.71 -38.64 143.49
N TYR A 604 59.55 -37.33 143.69
CA TYR A 604 59.62 -36.71 145.02
C TYR A 604 58.54 -37.25 145.95
N LYS A 605 57.30 -37.46 145.45
CA LYS A 605 56.25 -38.14 146.22
C LYS A 605 56.68 -39.55 146.66
N ALA A 606 57.29 -40.34 145.78
CA ALA A 606 57.79 -41.67 146.14
C ALA A 606 58.94 -41.63 147.17
N GLN A 607 59.83 -40.62 147.09
CA GLN A 607 60.85 -40.41 148.12
C GLN A 607 60.25 -40.02 149.47
N ILE A 608 59.23 -39.15 149.49
CA ILE A 608 58.50 -38.79 150.71
C ILE A 608 57.87 -40.04 151.33
N GLU A 609 57.17 -40.87 150.55
CA GLU A 609 56.61 -42.13 151.05
C GLU A 609 57.69 -43.09 151.61
N LYS A 610 58.88 -43.14 151.00
CA LYS A 610 60.00 -43.93 151.51
C LYS A 610 60.52 -43.39 152.85
N LEU A 611 60.75 -42.09 152.94
CA LEU A 611 61.20 -41.42 154.17
C LEU A 611 60.17 -41.55 155.30
N GLU A 612 58.87 -41.52 154.98
CA GLU A 612 57.81 -41.78 155.96
C GLU A 612 57.83 -43.23 156.46
N LYS A 613 58.11 -44.22 155.61
CA LYS A 613 58.33 -45.61 156.05
C LYS A 613 59.58 -45.75 156.91
N GLU A 614 60.71 -45.18 156.51
CA GLU A 614 61.95 -45.19 157.31
C GLU A 614 61.75 -44.50 158.67
N LYS A 615 60.99 -43.40 158.71
CA LYS A 615 60.59 -42.73 159.96
C LYS A 615 59.77 -43.67 160.86
N GLN A 616 58.80 -44.41 160.30
CA GLN A 616 58.02 -45.39 161.06
C GLN A 616 58.92 -46.53 161.60
N GLU A 617 59.89 -47.01 160.81
CA GLU A 617 60.86 -48.03 161.24
C GLU A 617 61.79 -47.55 162.36
N LEU A 618 62.31 -46.32 162.25
CA LEU A 618 63.13 -45.70 163.30
C LEU A 618 62.33 -45.45 164.60
N GLN A 619 61.04 -45.12 164.49
CA GLN A 619 60.16 -45.00 165.65
C GLN A 619 60.04 -46.35 166.39
N ILE A 620 59.96 -47.47 165.66
CA ILE A 620 59.93 -48.82 166.26
C ILE A 620 61.24 -49.12 167.00
N PHE A 621 62.40 -48.74 166.45
CA PHE A 621 63.69 -48.91 167.14
C PHE A 621 63.81 -48.07 168.42
N LEU A 622 63.31 -46.84 168.41
CA LEU A 622 63.30 -45.95 169.57
C LEU A 622 62.43 -46.51 170.70
N ASP A 623 61.26 -47.05 170.37
CA ASP A 623 60.36 -47.64 171.36
C ASP A 623 60.96 -48.91 171.99
N MET A 624 61.77 -49.68 171.23
CA MET A 624 62.47 -50.85 171.76
C MET A 624 63.60 -50.49 172.75
N TYR A 625 64.33 -49.40 172.52
CA TYR A 625 65.39 -48.94 173.42
C TYR A 625 64.88 -48.32 174.73
N ALA A 626 63.63 -47.86 174.76
CA ALA A 626 63.05 -47.22 175.94
C ALA A 626 62.72 -48.20 177.09
N GLN A 627 62.77 -49.51 176.87
CA GLN A 627 62.10 -50.48 177.75
C GLN A 627 63.02 -51.42 178.55
N GLU A 628 64.36 -51.34 178.44
CA GLU A 628 65.26 -52.42 178.92
C GLU A 628 66.44 -52.09 179.85
N CYS A 629 66.56 -50.90 180.48
CA CYS A 629 67.67 -50.64 181.42
C CYS A 629 67.26 -50.11 182.81
N PHE A 630 67.18 -51.04 183.78
CA PHE A 630 67.31 -50.81 185.22
C PHE A 630 68.79 -50.99 185.67
N ASP A 631 69.19 -50.22 186.70
CA ASP A 631 70.13 -50.54 187.79
C ASP A 631 71.53 -49.86 187.91
N THR A 632 71.72 -49.31 189.13
CA THR A 632 72.86 -48.86 189.96
C THR A 632 74.16 -48.19 189.45
N ARG A 633 74.27 -46.90 189.82
CA ARG A 633 75.44 -46.16 190.40
C ARG A 633 76.83 -46.36 189.77
N HIS A 634 77.19 -45.46 188.85
CA HIS A 634 78.44 -44.69 188.93
C HIS A 634 78.13 -43.21 188.68
N ALA A 635 78.56 -42.39 189.63
CA ALA A 635 78.35 -40.96 189.68
C ALA A 635 79.56 -40.22 189.08
N SER A 636 79.29 -39.01 188.58
CA SER A 636 80.15 -37.82 188.81
C SER A 636 81.55 -37.81 188.18
N VAL A 637 81.65 -37.16 187.02
CA VAL A 637 82.62 -36.11 186.60
C VAL A 637 82.86 -36.23 185.08
N LEU A 638 82.31 -35.29 184.31
CA LEU A 638 83.02 -34.47 183.31
C LEU A 638 82.03 -33.48 182.67
N LEU A 639 81.54 -32.58 183.52
CA LEU A 639 81.22 -31.21 183.11
C LEU A 639 82.56 -30.52 182.79
N SER A 640 82.55 -29.71 181.73
CA SER A 640 83.61 -28.79 181.27
C SER A 640 84.73 -29.36 180.38
N LEU A 641 84.55 -29.17 179.07
CA LEU A 641 85.52 -28.58 178.11
C LEU A 641 84.75 -28.43 176.79
N PHE A 642 84.05 -27.31 176.62
CA PHE A 642 84.47 -26.17 175.80
C PHE A 642 83.83 -26.21 174.39
N PRO A 643 83.60 -25.04 173.77
CA PRO A 643 82.52 -24.71 172.85
C PRO A 643 82.99 -24.71 171.39
N THR A 644 82.26 -23.98 170.52
CA THR A 644 82.46 -23.75 169.07
C THR A 644 82.05 -24.87 168.11
N TYR A 645 80.85 -24.76 167.53
CA TYR A 645 80.71 -24.61 166.07
C TYR A 645 79.33 -24.02 165.71
N ASN A 646 79.14 -22.76 166.11
CA ASN A 646 78.14 -21.86 165.57
C ASN A 646 78.83 -21.00 164.49
N SER A 647 79.02 -21.56 163.30
CA SER A 647 79.46 -20.87 162.07
C SER A 647 79.47 -21.83 160.89
N ARG A 648 78.31 -22.04 160.24
CA ARG A 648 78.16 -22.42 158.82
C ARG A 648 76.69 -22.44 158.33
N LEU A 649 75.83 -21.64 158.96
CA LEU A 649 74.42 -21.46 158.57
C LEU A 649 74.21 -20.20 157.72
N HIS A 650 75.18 -19.84 156.87
CA HIS A 650 75.17 -18.55 156.17
C HIS A 650 75.84 -18.59 154.79
N LYS A 651 75.35 -19.41 153.83
CA LYS A 651 75.77 -19.19 152.42
C LYS A 651 74.92 -19.68 151.24
N TYR A 652 73.73 -20.26 151.36
CA TYR A 652 73.01 -20.72 150.15
C TYR A 652 71.49 -20.47 150.14
N LEU A 653 71.04 -19.32 150.63
CA LEU A 653 69.68 -18.84 150.37
C LEU A 653 69.73 -17.34 149.99
N ASN A 654 69.45 -17.10 148.69
CA ASN A 654 69.13 -15.85 147.99
C ASN A 654 70.28 -14.88 147.60
N PRO A 655 70.22 -14.27 146.39
CA PRO A 655 69.11 -13.37 146.04
C PRO A 655 68.32 -13.70 144.76
N ILE A 656 67.01 -13.49 144.93
CA ILE A 656 66.04 -13.01 143.94
C ILE A 656 66.45 -11.62 143.44
N ASN A 657 66.14 -11.37 142.16
CA ASN A 657 66.05 -10.09 141.43
C ASN A 657 67.35 -9.36 141.05
N ASP A 658 67.62 -9.28 139.74
CA ASP A 658 67.59 -8.03 138.96
C ASP A 658 68.11 -8.26 137.52
N ALA A 659 67.19 -8.36 136.54
CA ALA A 659 67.42 -8.04 135.12
C ALA A 659 66.12 -7.99 134.28
N GLU A 660 64.95 -7.76 134.88
CA GLU A 660 63.82 -7.18 134.16
C GLU A 660 63.87 -5.65 134.31
N ARG A 661 63.89 -4.95 133.18
CA ARG A 661 63.73 -3.49 132.93
C ARG A 661 64.97 -2.75 132.42
N SER A 662 65.20 -2.84 131.11
CA SER A 662 65.42 -1.67 130.24
C SER A 662 65.60 -2.07 128.77
N THR A 663 64.50 -2.11 128.01
CA THR A 663 64.38 -1.37 126.73
C THR A 663 62.93 -1.41 126.23
N LEU A 664 62.11 -0.54 126.83
CA LEU A 664 61.09 0.20 126.09
C LEU A 664 61.85 1.31 125.33
N ILE A 665 61.78 1.31 124.00
CA ILE A 665 61.78 2.47 123.08
C ILE A 665 62.07 1.90 121.67
N SER A 666 61.02 1.83 120.84
CA SER A 666 60.94 2.47 119.51
C SER A 666 59.94 1.73 118.62
N LEU A 667 58.66 2.08 118.82
CA LEU A 667 57.71 2.18 117.71
C LEU A 667 58.29 3.16 116.67
N ASN A 668 58.60 2.67 115.48
CA ASN A 668 58.36 3.30 114.17
C ASN A 668 59.22 2.64 113.09
N LEU A 669 58.67 1.62 112.44
CA LEU A 669 58.42 1.54 110.99
C LEU A 669 57.69 0.23 110.67
#